data_AF-A0A8B6ZS86-F1
#
_entry.id   AF-A0A8B6ZS86-F1
#
_cell.length_a   1.000
_cell.length_b   1.000
_cell.length_c   1.000
_cell.angle_alpha   90.00
_cell.angle_beta   90.00
_cell.angle_gamma   90.00
#
_symmetry.space_group_name_H-M   'P 1'
#
loop_
_entity.id
_entity.type
_entity.pdbx_description
1 polymer ?
#
loop_
_entity_poly.entity_id
_entity_poly.type
_entity_poly.pdbx_seq_one_letter_code
_entity_poly.pdbx_strand_id
1 'polypeptide(L)'
;MASPQPQYPSFSSPPRSNQQPSGVAIDDSIAQEAESIQKRKLSQKRRTLPTQFSIGSHLSPWPMHASGQTILLNRKPCSEDYRKRTGSLEKQSLGIAKPRYLEQLENYLRRELLLLDLGTDSAQELRLQPYREIFEFFIEDFKTYKPLLSSIKNAYEMMLAHQREKIRALEPLKAKLVTVHEDCNERILAMRAEEKYEISMLKKEKMNLLKVIDKKNEEKISLQSEVSKLRKSLAEEYLHYLSERDARKILLSDLNELRYQREDMSLAQSPGIWGEDPVKLTLALKMTRQDLTRTQMELNTMKANFGDVVPRRDFEMQEKTNRDLQEQLDSLRADYEEVRKEHEILLQLHMSTLKERDQFFAELQEIQRTSTPRPDWTKCEDVVAGGPDRWHILAEGKNSDQLVDVLLEEIGEGLLREKDSFPGLGYGEAIPTFLRFDGTVENKKPTKKEVVNLLKDAWKERLAEEQKEKFSDFFFNFLERRFGPGDAMAWAYTIFENIKLFRSNEVMSQFYAVLMGKMEESVYINHKETIAQLLKEMTAVDSQNEGFLPMEHFSTILKSTFPLKKEEQIQELMEAGGWNPNGSNIDLFNYRSLFVESDEGQSEPFVQKLWEQYMDEKEAYLQELKQELGQELYHEIALGKLREALMNIDPSLDTQTLNTYVSQAFQVPVTDLPEEGEEEKEEGIKTKLQTVMERLLVADTRRMGPRGEPEPTS
;
A
#
# COMPACT_ATOMS: atom_id res chain seq x y z
N MET A 1 -8.26 67.85 -24.10
CA MET A 1 -8.25 67.44 -25.51
C MET A 1 -9.08 66.16 -25.64
N ALA A 2 -9.79 65.96 -26.75
CA ALA A 2 -10.58 64.74 -27.01
C ALA A 2 -9.61 63.56 -27.31
N SER A 3 -9.84 62.27 -27.05
CA SER A 3 -10.97 61.33 -27.31
C SER A 3 -10.45 59.91 -26.91
N PRO A 4 -11.17 58.77 -27.05
CA PRO A 4 -12.61 58.50 -27.11
C PRO A 4 -13.08 57.35 -26.16
N GLN A 5 -14.40 57.10 -26.09
CA GLN A 5 -15.00 55.79 -25.75
C GLN A 5 -14.87 54.82 -26.97
N PRO A 6 -14.86 53.47 -26.80
CA PRO A 6 -15.95 52.68 -26.20
C PRO A 6 -15.40 51.52 -25.28
N GLN A 7 -16.09 50.45 -24.88
CA GLN A 7 -17.44 49.90 -25.19
C GLN A 7 -17.96 49.00 -24.04
N TYR A 8 -19.24 48.63 -24.06
CA TYR A 8 -19.83 47.57 -23.22
C TYR A 8 -20.50 46.47 -24.08
N PRO A 9 -20.39 45.19 -23.73
CA PRO A 9 -21.33 44.15 -24.12
C PRO A 9 -22.47 44.03 -23.10
N SER A 10 -23.71 44.06 -23.58
CA SER A 10 -24.94 43.99 -22.79
C SER A 10 -25.40 42.56 -22.48
N PHE A 11 -26.13 42.40 -21.37
CA PHE A 11 -26.80 41.16 -20.94
C PHE A 11 -27.73 40.54 -21.99
N SER A 12 -27.82 39.20 -22.00
CA SER A 12 -28.95 38.45 -22.55
C SER A 12 -29.22 37.17 -21.74
N SER A 13 -30.36 37.08 -21.07
CA SER A 13 -30.79 35.91 -20.29
C SER A 13 -31.78 35.04 -21.07
N PRO A 14 -31.69 33.71 -21.03
CA PRO A 14 -32.80 32.80 -21.36
C PRO A 14 -33.64 32.45 -20.10
N PRO A 15 -34.87 31.92 -20.26
CA PRO A 15 -35.90 32.01 -19.23
C PRO A 15 -35.96 30.84 -18.23
N ARG A 16 -36.47 31.12 -17.04
CA ARG A 16 -37.00 30.12 -16.10
C ARG A 16 -38.34 29.57 -16.60
N SER A 17 -38.49 28.24 -16.60
CA SER A 17 -39.81 27.58 -16.61
C SER A 17 -39.98 26.79 -15.30
N ASN A 18 -40.82 27.32 -14.39
CA ASN A 18 -41.27 26.56 -13.22
C ASN A 18 -42.21 25.45 -13.66
N GLN A 19 -42.11 24.27 -13.04
CA GLN A 19 -43.27 23.41 -12.79
C GLN A 19 -43.01 22.54 -11.54
N GLN A 20 -43.86 22.72 -10.52
CA GLN A 20 -43.93 21.84 -9.35
C GLN A 20 -44.76 20.58 -9.66
N PRO A 21 -44.55 19.47 -8.93
CA PRO A 21 -45.28 18.23 -9.15
C PRO A 21 -46.64 18.21 -8.43
N SER A 22 -47.61 17.51 -9.02
CA SER A 22 -48.86 17.09 -8.39
C SER A 22 -49.09 15.60 -8.67
N GLY A 23 -49.25 14.78 -7.62
CA GLY A 23 -49.33 13.32 -7.70
C GLY A 23 -50.74 12.76 -7.88
N VAL A 24 -51.01 11.62 -7.19
CA VAL A 24 -52.22 10.76 -7.23
C VAL A 24 -52.15 9.70 -8.37
N ALA A 25 -52.44 8.40 -8.17
CA ALA A 25 -52.49 7.52 -6.98
C ALA A 25 -52.64 6.03 -7.40
N ILE A 26 -52.36 5.09 -6.47
CA ILE A 26 -52.97 3.75 -6.31
C ILE A 26 -52.98 2.79 -7.53
N ASP A 27 -52.31 1.64 -7.41
CA ASP A 27 -53.06 0.38 -7.18
C ASP A 27 -52.25 -0.70 -6.43
N ASP A 28 -52.93 -1.44 -5.56
CA ASP A 28 -52.42 -2.50 -4.69
C ASP A 28 -53.18 -3.80 -5.01
N SER A 29 -52.51 -4.89 -5.40
CA SER A 29 -53.09 -6.24 -5.26
C SER A 29 -52.09 -7.40 -5.48
N ILE A 30 -51.52 -7.85 -4.37
CA ILE A 30 -51.51 -9.25 -3.89
C ILE A 30 -51.59 -10.36 -4.97
N ALA A 31 -50.54 -11.19 -5.04
CA ALA A 31 -50.68 -12.63 -5.17
C ALA A 31 -49.54 -13.35 -4.42
N GLN A 32 -49.89 -14.18 -3.44
CA GLN A 32 -48.96 -15.14 -2.84
C GLN A 32 -48.89 -16.39 -3.71
N GLU A 33 -47.70 -16.94 -3.93
CA GLU A 33 -47.58 -18.35 -4.30
C GLU A 33 -46.40 -18.98 -3.54
N ALA A 34 -46.70 -20.01 -2.75
CA ALA A 34 -45.74 -20.70 -1.91
C ALA A 34 -45.73 -22.18 -2.30
N GLU A 35 -44.69 -22.63 -3.02
CA GLU A 35 -44.50 -24.05 -3.33
C GLU A 35 -43.16 -24.60 -2.82
N SER A 36 -43.25 -25.34 -1.71
CA SER A 36 -42.68 -26.69 -1.59
C SER A 36 -41.24 -26.94 -2.09
N ILE A 37 -40.26 -26.77 -1.20
CA ILE A 37 -38.93 -27.41 -1.37
C ILE A 37 -39.02 -28.88 -0.93
N GLN A 38 -39.23 -29.79 -1.89
CA GLN A 38 -39.20 -31.23 -1.62
C GLN A 38 -37.79 -31.75 -1.34
N LYS A 39 -37.59 -32.28 -0.13
CA LYS A 39 -36.40 -33.08 0.23
C LYS A 39 -36.34 -34.36 -0.62
N ARG A 40 -35.34 -34.49 -1.51
CA ARG A 40 -34.93 -35.80 -2.06
C ARG A 40 -33.50 -36.14 -1.69
N LYS A 41 -33.37 -37.21 -0.88
CA LYS A 41 -32.10 -37.85 -0.52
C LYS A 41 -31.48 -38.49 -1.76
N LEU A 42 -30.20 -38.25 -2.02
CA LEU A 42 -29.37 -39.12 -2.85
C LEU A 42 -28.25 -39.71 -2.00
N SER A 43 -28.55 -40.85 -1.40
CA SER A 43 -27.56 -41.73 -0.79
C SER A 43 -27.39 -42.96 -1.67
N GLN A 44 -26.24 -43.12 -2.32
CA GLN A 44 -25.70 -44.47 -2.58
C GLN A 44 -24.20 -44.45 -2.89
N LYS A 45 -23.44 -45.04 -1.96
CA LYS A 45 -22.03 -45.40 -2.14
C LYS A 45 -21.89 -46.28 -3.40
N ARG A 46 -20.99 -45.95 -4.32
CA ARG A 46 -20.38 -46.97 -5.20
C ARG A 46 -19.09 -47.44 -4.55
N ARG A 47 -19.05 -48.72 -4.20
CA ARG A 47 -17.85 -49.42 -3.74
C ARG A 47 -16.84 -49.50 -4.89
N THR A 48 -15.59 -49.17 -4.60
CA THR A 48 -14.41 -49.60 -5.37
C THR A 48 -14.04 -51.05 -5.02
N LEU A 49 -13.11 -51.62 -5.79
CA LEU A 49 -12.52 -52.99 -5.72
C LEU A 49 -13.22 -54.05 -6.62
N PRO A 50 -12.48 -55.07 -7.07
CA PRO A 50 -11.35 -54.92 -8.00
C PRO A 50 -11.47 -55.90 -9.19
N THR A 51 -10.80 -55.64 -10.31
CA THR A 51 -10.74 -56.64 -11.41
C THR A 51 -9.31 -57.14 -11.57
N GLN A 52 -9.09 -58.34 -11.04
CA GLN A 52 -7.84 -59.08 -11.15
C GLN A 52 -7.54 -59.39 -12.62
N PHE A 53 -6.27 -59.27 -13.00
CA PHE A 53 -5.78 -59.99 -14.18
C PHE A 53 -5.89 -61.50 -13.89
N SER A 54 -6.48 -62.25 -14.81
CA SER A 54 -6.33 -63.71 -14.86
C SER A 54 -6.23 -64.17 -16.30
N ILE A 55 -5.27 -65.06 -16.49
CA ILE A 55 -4.79 -65.56 -17.77
C ILE A 55 -5.65 -66.73 -18.24
N GLY A 56 -5.88 -66.82 -19.55
CA GLY A 56 -5.97 -68.11 -20.24
C GLY A 56 -7.36 -68.55 -20.69
N SER A 57 -7.63 -68.42 -21.99
CA SER A 57 -8.28 -69.49 -22.75
C SER A 57 -7.88 -69.43 -24.23
N HIS A 58 -7.07 -70.40 -24.61
CA HIS A 58 -6.73 -70.85 -25.97
C HIS A 58 -7.55 -70.31 -27.16
N LEU A 59 -6.84 -69.72 -28.12
CA LEU A 59 -7.15 -69.89 -29.55
C LEU A 59 -6.03 -70.72 -30.18
N SER A 60 -6.43 -71.77 -30.90
CA SER A 60 -5.56 -72.72 -31.60
C SER A 60 -4.95 -72.13 -32.88
N PRO A 61 -3.85 -72.71 -33.41
CA PRO A 61 -3.08 -72.06 -34.46
C PRO A 61 -3.79 -72.08 -35.82
N TRP A 62 -3.88 -70.91 -36.45
CA TRP A 62 -4.20 -70.79 -37.87
C TRP A 62 -3.09 -71.45 -38.72
N PRO A 63 -3.43 -72.03 -39.89
CA PRO A 63 -2.50 -72.87 -40.64
C PRO A 63 -1.34 -72.07 -41.25
N MET A 64 -0.14 -72.64 -41.14
CA MET A 64 0.99 -72.35 -42.03
C MET A 64 0.56 -72.41 -43.49
N HIS A 65 0.88 -71.39 -44.28
CA HIS A 65 1.50 -71.48 -45.61
C HIS A 65 1.66 -70.07 -46.25
N ALA A 66 2.69 -69.32 -45.83
CA ALA A 66 3.40 -68.35 -46.67
C ALA A 66 4.61 -67.79 -45.88
N SER A 67 5.81 -68.12 -46.33
CA SER A 67 7.09 -67.69 -45.75
C SER A 67 7.36 -66.19 -45.90
N GLY A 68 7.87 -65.53 -44.87
CA GLY A 68 8.41 -64.17 -44.98
C GLY A 68 8.55 -63.42 -43.65
N GLN A 69 9.66 -63.63 -42.93
CA GLN A 69 10.01 -62.79 -41.78
C GLN A 69 10.26 -61.34 -42.24
N THR A 70 9.58 -60.37 -41.64
CA THR A 70 10.18 -59.05 -41.39
C THR A 70 9.58 -58.48 -40.11
N ILE A 71 10.35 -58.52 -39.03
CA ILE A 71 10.08 -57.77 -37.80
C ILE A 71 10.33 -56.30 -38.12
N LEU A 72 9.35 -55.43 -37.86
CA LEU A 72 9.60 -53.99 -37.72
C LEU A 72 9.11 -53.51 -36.36
N LEU A 73 10.05 -52.96 -35.61
CA LEU A 73 9.82 -52.42 -34.27
C LEU A 73 8.99 -51.14 -34.32
N ASN A 74 8.28 -50.89 -33.21
CA ASN A 74 7.68 -49.60 -32.90
C ASN A 74 8.68 -48.44 -33.09
N ARG A 75 8.24 -47.34 -33.72
CA ARG A 75 8.76 -46.01 -33.43
C ARG A 75 7.69 -44.93 -33.57
N LYS A 76 7.68 -44.02 -32.59
CA LYS A 76 6.88 -42.78 -32.58
C LYS A 76 7.46 -41.76 -33.58
N PRO A 77 6.68 -40.77 -34.06
CA PRO A 77 7.18 -39.69 -34.90
C PRO A 77 7.88 -38.59 -34.07
N CYS A 78 8.96 -38.01 -34.61
CA CYS A 78 9.25 -36.56 -34.68
C CYS A 78 10.67 -36.24 -35.22
N SER A 79 10.83 -35.00 -35.71
CA SER A 79 12.03 -34.28 -36.19
C SER A 79 12.79 -34.72 -37.46
N GLU A 80 12.47 -33.98 -38.54
CA GLU A 80 13.33 -33.00 -39.23
C GLU A 80 14.68 -33.39 -39.90
N ASP A 81 14.78 -32.98 -41.17
CA ASP A 81 15.94 -32.70 -42.03
C ASP A 81 17.18 -33.64 -42.07
N TYR A 82 17.48 -34.17 -43.27
CA TYR A 82 18.62 -33.68 -44.07
C TYR A 82 18.57 -34.19 -45.54
N ARG A 83 19.23 -33.46 -46.45
CA ARG A 83 19.21 -33.69 -47.90
C ARG A 83 20.07 -34.87 -48.40
N LYS A 84 19.54 -35.57 -49.42
CA LYS A 84 20.24 -36.16 -50.59
C LYS A 84 21.46 -37.09 -50.33
N ARG A 85 21.27 -38.40 -50.61
CA ARG A 85 22.02 -39.05 -51.70
C ARG A 85 21.35 -40.34 -52.21
N THR A 86 21.33 -40.50 -53.53
CA THR A 86 20.91 -41.72 -54.24
C THR A 86 21.96 -42.82 -54.08
N GLY A 87 21.53 -44.07 -53.86
CA GLY A 87 22.41 -45.24 -53.80
C GLY A 87 21.60 -46.53 -53.96
N SER A 88 21.80 -47.21 -55.09
CA SER A 88 21.08 -48.44 -55.45
C SER A 88 21.33 -49.58 -54.46
N LEU A 89 20.25 -50.24 -54.02
CA LEU A 89 20.30 -51.67 -53.76
C LEU A 89 18.97 -52.31 -54.16
N GLU A 90 19.03 -53.21 -55.14
CA GLU A 90 17.87 -53.94 -55.66
C GLU A 90 17.24 -54.82 -54.57
N LYS A 91 15.93 -54.69 -54.38
CA LYS A 91 15.09 -55.80 -53.92
C LYS A 91 13.90 -55.92 -54.84
N GLN A 92 13.87 -57.02 -55.59
CA GLN A 92 12.76 -57.40 -56.45
C GLN A 92 11.50 -57.63 -55.61
N SER A 93 10.56 -56.68 -55.62
CA SER A 93 9.19 -56.95 -55.21
C SER A 93 8.47 -57.63 -56.36
N LEU A 94 8.23 -58.94 -56.23
CA LEU A 94 7.35 -59.67 -57.12
C LEU A 94 5.98 -59.00 -57.12
N GLY A 95 5.56 -58.51 -58.28
CA GLY A 95 4.34 -57.72 -58.43
C GLY A 95 3.08 -58.56 -58.24
N ILE A 96 2.55 -58.58 -57.01
CA ILE A 96 1.15 -58.91 -56.78
C ILE A 96 0.35 -57.68 -57.24
N ALA A 97 -0.27 -57.78 -58.42
CA ALA A 97 -1.10 -56.71 -58.95
C ALA A 97 -2.19 -56.34 -57.95
N LYS A 98 -2.32 -55.04 -57.66
CA LYS A 98 -3.28 -54.53 -56.68
C LYS A 98 -4.70 -54.90 -57.13
N PRO A 99 -5.60 -55.38 -56.23
CA PRO A 99 -6.95 -55.72 -56.64
C PRO A 99 -7.66 -54.50 -57.23
N ARG A 100 -8.18 -54.62 -58.46
CA ARG A 100 -8.81 -53.50 -59.20
C ARG A 100 -9.86 -52.74 -58.38
N TYR A 101 -10.56 -53.45 -57.50
CA TYR A 101 -11.56 -52.86 -56.60
C TYR A 101 -10.94 -51.94 -55.53
N LEU A 102 -9.78 -52.30 -54.96
CA LEU A 102 -9.05 -51.44 -54.03
C LEU A 102 -8.53 -50.18 -54.73
N GLU A 103 -8.10 -50.30 -55.99
CA GLU A 103 -7.71 -49.14 -56.81
C GLU A 103 -8.91 -48.23 -57.11
N GLN A 104 -10.11 -48.78 -57.30
CA GLN A 104 -11.34 -48.00 -57.49
C GLN A 104 -11.72 -47.23 -56.22
N LEU A 105 -11.71 -47.87 -55.05
CA LEU A 105 -11.99 -47.22 -53.76
C LEU A 105 -10.95 -46.13 -53.42
N GLU A 106 -9.66 -46.37 -53.65
CA GLU A 106 -8.62 -45.35 -53.45
C GLU A 106 -8.75 -44.16 -54.42
N ASN A 107 -9.18 -44.40 -55.67
CA ASN A 107 -9.42 -43.34 -56.63
C ASN A 107 -10.69 -42.54 -56.33
N TYR A 108 -11.74 -43.17 -55.77
CA TYR A 108 -12.90 -42.46 -55.22
C TYR A 108 -12.48 -41.58 -54.04
N LEU A 109 -11.74 -42.14 -53.06
CA LEU A 109 -11.22 -41.40 -51.90
C LEU A 109 -10.47 -40.12 -52.32
N ARG A 110 -9.54 -40.26 -53.28
CA ARG A 110 -8.72 -39.14 -53.74
C ARG A 110 -9.55 -38.06 -54.44
N ARG A 111 -10.61 -38.43 -55.16
CA ARG A 111 -11.51 -37.46 -55.82
C ARG A 111 -12.35 -36.71 -54.80
N GLU A 112 -13.01 -37.40 -53.88
CA GLU A 112 -13.84 -36.75 -52.85
C GLU A 112 -13.01 -35.87 -51.92
N LEU A 113 -11.80 -36.29 -51.54
CA LEU A 113 -10.89 -35.46 -50.74
C LEU A 113 -10.29 -34.26 -51.50
N LEU A 114 -10.29 -34.27 -52.84
CA LEU A 114 -9.88 -33.12 -53.67
C LEU A 114 -11.02 -32.10 -53.86
N LEU A 115 -12.27 -32.48 -53.57
CA LEU A 115 -13.45 -31.60 -53.67
C LEU A 115 -13.77 -30.87 -52.35
N LEU A 116 -13.12 -31.24 -51.25
CA LEU A 116 -13.30 -30.61 -49.94
C LEU A 116 -12.30 -29.47 -49.73
N ASP A 117 -12.82 -28.25 -49.59
CA ASP A 117 -12.01 -27.06 -49.34
C ASP A 117 -11.54 -27.00 -47.87
N LEU A 118 -10.23 -26.95 -47.63
CA LEU A 118 -9.60 -27.26 -46.33
C LEU A 118 -9.45 -26.05 -45.38
N GLY A 119 -10.18 -24.96 -45.62
CA GLY A 119 -9.92 -23.65 -44.99
C GLY A 119 -10.52 -23.41 -43.60
N THR A 120 -11.44 -24.25 -43.10
CA THR A 120 -12.19 -24.01 -41.84
C THR A 120 -12.17 -25.23 -40.92
N ASP A 121 -12.33 -25.04 -39.60
CA ASP A 121 -12.34 -26.16 -38.62
C ASP A 121 -13.41 -27.23 -38.94
N SER A 122 -14.53 -26.83 -39.54
CA SER A 122 -15.57 -27.73 -40.05
C SER A 122 -15.08 -28.71 -41.13
N ALA A 123 -14.00 -28.38 -41.87
CA ALA A 123 -13.45 -29.22 -42.92
C ALA A 123 -12.85 -30.53 -42.36
N GLN A 124 -12.40 -30.56 -41.10
CA GLN A 124 -11.89 -31.79 -40.47
C GLN A 124 -13.01 -32.82 -40.24
N GLU A 125 -14.22 -32.37 -39.88
CA GLU A 125 -15.38 -33.26 -39.75
C GLU A 125 -15.91 -33.71 -41.10
N LEU A 126 -15.99 -32.80 -42.08
CA LEU A 126 -16.42 -33.12 -43.45
C LEU A 126 -15.47 -34.11 -44.12
N ARG A 127 -14.17 -34.01 -43.85
CA ARG A 127 -13.15 -34.95 -44.31
C ARG A 127 -13.40 -36.39 -43.87
N LEU A 128 -14.06 -36.64 -42.73
CA LEU A 128 -14.36 -38.00 -42.26
C LEU A 128 -15.46 -38.69 -43.07
N GLN A 129 -16.28 -37.95 -43.81
CA GLN A 129 -17.42 -38.49 -44.55
C GLN A 129 -16.99 -39.41 -45.72
N PRO A 130 -16.06 -39.04 -46.63
CA PRO A 130 -15.54 -39.97 -47.64
C PRO A 130 -14.89 -41.24 -47.07
N TYR A 131 -14.16 -41.14 -45.95
CA TYR A 131 -13.58 -42.32 -45.30
C TYR A 131 -14.67 -43.23 -44.72
N ARG A 132 -15.76 -42.67 -44.17
CA ARG A 132 -16.91 -43.43 -43.65
C ARG A 132 -17.63 -44.19 -44.76
N GLU A 133 -17.85 -43.55 -45.90
CA GLU A 133 -18.49 -44.16 -47.08
C GLU A 133 -17.66 -45.32 -47.65
N ILE A 134 -16.35 -45.10 -47.84
CA ILE A 134 -15.44 -46.16 -48.32
C ILE A 134 -15.31 -47.29 -47.31
N PHE A 135 -15.33 -46.99 -46.01
CA PHE A 135 -15.31 -48.05 -44.99
C PHE A 135 -16.63 -48.84 -44.98
N GLU A 136 -17.78 -48.22 -45.26
CA GLU A 136 -19.03 -48.96 -45.46
C GLU A 136 -18.95 -49.85 -46.70
N PHE A 137 -18.57 -49.33 -47.87
CA PHE A 137 -18.40 -50.13 -49.09
C PHE A 137 -17.44 -51.32 -48.87
N PHE A 138 -16.31 -51.08 -48.20
CA PHE A 138 -15.38 -52.14 -47.80
C PHE A 138 -16.05 -53.19 -46.91
N ILE A 139 -16.78 -52.77 -45.87
CA ILE A 139 -17.51 -53.67 -44.96
C ILE A 139 -18.58 -54.49 -45.70
N GLU A 140 -19.22 -53.94 -46.73
CA GLU A 140 -20.27 -54.61 -47.49
C GLU A 140 -19.76 -55.85 -48.24
N ASP A 141 -18.55 -55.80 -48.78
CA ASP A 141 -17.94 -56.90 -49.52
C ASP A 141 -17.42 -58.04 -48.62
N PHE A 142 -17.02 -57.75 -47.38
CA PHE A 142 -16.48 -58.75 -46.44
C PHE A 142 -17.57 -59.57 -45.74
N LYS A 143 -18.29 -60.40 -46.51
CA LYS A 143 -19.45 -61.21 -46.07
C LYS A 143 -19.25 -62.00 -44.76
N THR A 144 -18.05 -62.50 -44.47
CA THR A 144 -17.73 -63.26 -43.25
C THR A 144 -17.42 -62.39 -42.02
N TYR A 145 -16.86 -61.19 -42.22
CA TYR A 145 -16.41 -60.31 -41.12
C TYR A 145 -17.30 -59.07 -40.93
N LYS A 146 -18.26 -58.83 -41.84
CA LYS A 146 -19.22 -57.71 -41.81
C LYS A 146 -19.82 -57.46 -40.42
N PRO A 147 -20.35 -58.44 -39.66
CA PRO A 147 -20.96 -58.17 -38.34
C PRO A 147 -19.98 -57.57 -37.32
N LEU A 148 -18.71 -57.99 -37.34
CA LEU A 148 -17.69 -57.47 -36.44
C LEU A 148 -17.26 -56.06 -36.84
N LEU A 149 -17.01 -55.84 -38.14
CA LEU A 149 -16.56 -54.53 -38.63
C LEU A 149 -17.67 -53.47 -38.51
N SER A 150 -18.94 -53.82 -38.79
CA SER A 150 -20.08 -52.93 -38.54
C SER A 150 -20.26 -52.61 -37.06
N SER A 151 -20.02 -53.56 -36.15
CA SER A 151 -20.05 -53.32 -34.70
C SER A 151 -18.99 -52.31 -34.25
N ILE A 152 -17.75 -52.49 -34.74
CA ILE A 152 -16.64 -51.55 -34.49
C ILE A 152 -16.96 -50.17 -35.05
N LYS A 153 -17.46 -50.09 -36.30
CA LYS A 153 -17.87 -48.83 -36.93
C LYS A 153 -18.92 -48.09 -36.09
N ASN A 154 -20.00 -48.79 -35.71
CA ASN A 154 -21.09 -48.22 -34.91
C ASN A 154 -20.60 -47.68 -33.55
N ALA A 155 -19.70 -48.37 -32.87
CA ALA A 155 -19.13 -47.89 -31.60
C ALA A 155 -18.41 -46.54 -31.74
N TYR A 156 -17.64 -46.33 -32.82
CA TYR A 156 -17.01 -45.05 -33.11
C TYR A 156 -18.01 -43.99 -33.60
N GLU A 157 -19.01 -44.37 -34.42
CA GLU A 157 -20.04 -43.44 -34.91
C GLU A 157 -20.89 -42.88 -33.76
N MET A 158 -21.26 -43.72 -32.78
CA MET A 158 -21.96 -43.31 -31.56
C MET A 158 -21.11 -42.37 -30.68
N MET A 159 -19.80 -42.63 -30.56
CA MET A 159 -18.88 -41.76 -29.80
C MET A 159 -18.75 -40.37 -30.46
N LEU A 160 -18.61 -40.32 -31.78
CA LEU A 160 -18.54 -39.07 -32.54
C LEU A 160 -19.86 -38.27 -32.44
N ALA A 161 -21.02 -38.94 -32.47
CA ALA A 161 -22.31 -38.29 -32.26
C ALA A 161 -22.41 -37.64 -30.87
N HIS A 162 -22.01 -38.37 -29.82
CA HIS A 162 -21.99 -37.85 -28.45
C HIS A 162 -21.04 -36.65 -28.26
N GLN A 163 -19.88 -36.66 -28.94
CA GLN A 163 -18.94 -35.53 -28.92
C GLN A 163 -19.52 -34.30 -29.63
N ARG A 164 -20.16 -34.46 -30.79
CA ARG A 164 -20.85 -33.38 -31.51
C ARG A 164 -21.96 -32.75 -30.67
N GLU A 165 -22.75 -33.57 -29.96
CA GLU A 165 -23.81 -33.08 -29.08
C GLU A 165 -23.24 -32.27 -27.89
N LYS A 166 -22.14 -32.73 -27.29
CA LYS A 166 -21.41 -31.97 -26.27
C LYS A 166 -20.88 -30.63 -26.79
N ILE A 167 -20.33 -30.59 -28.00
CA ILE A 167 -19.84 -29.35 -28.62
C ILE A 167 -20.98 -28.34 -28.78
N ARG A 168 -22.12 -28.76 -29.34
CA ARG A 168 -23.33 -27.93 -29.48
C ARG A 168 -23.87 -27.42 -28.14
N ALA A 169 -23.79 -28.22 -27.08
CA ALA A 169 -24.22 -27.81 -25.74
C ALA A 169 -23.30 -26.76 -25.10
N LEU A 170 -22.00 -26.76 -25.44
CA LEU A 170 -21.01 -25.81 -24.92
C LEU A 170 -20.98 -24.48 -25.70
N GLU A 171 -21.37 -24.48 -26.97
CA GLU A 171 -21.40 -23.30 -27.85
C GLU A 171 -22.21 -22.10 -27.29
N PRO A 172 -23.46 -22.25 -26.82
CA PRO A 172 -24.19 -21.13 -26.21
C PRO A 172 -23.61 -20.67 -24.86
N LEU A 173 -22.85 -21.52 -24.16
CA LEU A 173 -22.14 -21.11 -22.94
C LEU A 173 -20.91 -20.25 -23.27
N LYS A 174 -20.19 -20.56 -24.36
CA LYS A 174 -19.12 -19.69 -24.88
C LYS A 174 -19.68 -18.32 -25.27
N ALA A 175 -20.80 -18.28 -25.99
CA ALA A 175 -21.45 -17.02 -26.36
C ALA A 175 -21.83 -16.17 -25.13
N LYS A 176 -22.46 -16.78 -24.12
CA LYS A 176 -22.79 -16.08 -22.85
C LYS A 176 -21.57 -15.61 -22.08
N LEU A 177 -20.46 -16.34 -22.12
CA LEU A 177 -19.21 -15.93 -21.47
C LEU A 177 -18.62 -14.68 -22.15
N VAL A 178 -18.69 -14.60 -23.48
CA VAL A 178 -18.25 -13.42 -24.25
C VAL A 178 -19.12 -12.21 -23.89
N THR A 179 -20.45 -12.32 -23.90
CA THR A 179 -21.32 -11.17 -23.57
C THR A 179 -21.11 -10.68 -22.12
N VAL A 180 -20.98 -11.59 -21.14
CA VAL A 180 -20.70 -11.20 -19.75
C VAL A 180 -19.31 -10.57 -19.61
N HIS A 181 -18.33 -11.00 -20.40
CA HIS A 181 -17.01 -10.36 -20.42
C HIS A 181 -17.06 -8.95 -21.03
N GLU A 182 -17.83 -8.76 -22.10
CA GLU A 182 -18.10 -7.45 -22.72
C GLU A 182 -18.81 -6.51 -21.73
N ASP A 183 -19.91 -6.94 -21.09
CA ASP A 183 -20.63 -6.18 -20.06
C ASP A 183 -19.72 -5.75 -18.89
N CYS A 184 -18.86 -6.66 -18.42
CA CYS A 184 -17.88 -6.36 -17.37
C CYS A 184 -16.83 -5.33 -17.83
N ASN A 185 -16.34 -5.45 -19.06
CA ASN A 185 -15.37 -4.50 -19.62
C ASN A 185 -15.98 -3.12 -19.80
N GLU A 186 -17.23 -3.01 -20.28
CA GLU A 186 -17.95 -1.74 -20.39
C GLU A 186 -18.13 -1.07 -19.03
N ARG A 187 -18.50 -1.84 -17.99
CA ARG A 187 -18.62 -1.32 -16.62
C ARG A 187 -17.29 -0.79 -16.07
N ILE A 188 -16.18 -1.50 -16.32
CA ILE A 188 -14.83 -1.05 -15.93
C ILE A 188 -14.44 0.24 -16.67
N LEU A 189 -14.78 0.37 -17.96
CA LEU A 189 -14.53 1.58 -18.74
C LEU A 189 -15.37 2.77 -18.26
N ALA A 190 -16.62 2.54 -17.87
CA ALA A 190 -17.50 3.56 -17.30
C ALA A 190 -16.94 4.11 -15.97
N MET A 191 -16.56 3.23 -15.03
CA MET A 191 -15.96 3.63 -13.75
C MET A 191 -14.67 4.44 -13.96
N ARG A 192 -13.78 4.00 -14.86
CA ARG A 192 -12.54 4.73 -15.18
C ARG A 192 -12.79 6.10 -15.82
N ALA A 193 -13.91 6.28 -16.52
CA ALA A 193 -14.30 7.58 -17.08
C ALA A 193 -14.80 8.54 -15.99
N GLU A 194 -15.54 8.03 -15.01
CA GLU A 194 -16.02 8.75 -13.83
C GLU A 194 -14.85 9.17 -12.91
N GLU A 195 -13.98 8.24 -12.52
CA GLU A 195 -12.74 8.51 -11.77
C GLU A 195 -11.90 9.62 -12.44
N LYS A 196 -11.74 9.55 -13.77
CA LYS A 196 -10.99 10.56 -14.53
C LYS A 196 -11.66 11.94 -14.53
N TYR A 197 -12.98 11.99 -14.51
CA TYR A 197 -13.74 13.23 -14.38
C TYR A 197 -13.59 13.83 -12.98
N GLU A 198 -13.73 13.02 -11.92
CA GLU A 198 -13.52 13.43 -10.53
C GLU A 198 -12.11 13.96 -10.30
N ILE A 199 -11.08 13.23 -10.74
CA ILE A 199 -9.68 13.67 -10.69
C ILE A 199 -9.50 15.02 -11.43
N SER A 200 -10.19 15.24 -12.55
CA SER A 200 -10.15 16.53 -13.24
C SER A 200 -10.85 17.65 -12.46
N MET A 201 -11.90 17.36 -11.70
CA MET A 201 -12.59 18.34 -10.86
C MET A 201 -11.75 18.69 -9.63
N LEU A 202 -11.25 17.69 -8.90
CA LEU A 202 -10.35 17.88 -7.75
C LEU A 202 -9.07 18.63 -8.13
N LYS A 203 -8.50 18.40 -9.33
CA LYS A 203 -7.36 19.19 -9.84
C LYS A 203 -7.71 20.66 -10.08
N LYS A 204 -8.90 20.98 -10.57
CA LYS A 204 -9.37 22.37 -10.73
C LYS A 204 -9.59 23.03 -9.36
N GLU A 205 -10.20 22.32 -8.42
CA GLU A 205 -10.43 22.80 -7.06
C GLU A 205 -9.11 23.06 -6.33
N LYS A 206 -8.15 22.12 -6.37
CA LYS A 206 -6.78 22.32 -5.85
C LYS A 206 -6.13 23.59 -6.42
N MET A 207 -6.23 23.80 -7.74
CA MET A 207 -5.70 25.00 -8.41
C MET A 207 -6.39 26.29 -7.93
N ASN A 208 -7.70 26.26 -7.65
CA ASN A 208 -8.43 27.40 -7.10
C ASN A 208 -8.04 27.68 -5.64
N LEU A 209 -7.92 26.64 -4.81
CA LEU A 209 -7.51 26.76 -3.41
C LEU A 209 -6.08 27.32 -3.29
N LEU A 210 -5.15 26.89 -4.15
CA LEU A 210 -3.80 27.46 -4.21
C LEU A 210 -3.83 28.97 -4.50
N LYS A 211 -4.60 29.42 -5.49
CA LYS A 211 -4.77 30.86 -5.79
C LYS A 211 -5.36 31.65 -4.61
N VAL A 212 -6.25 31.05 -3.83
CA VAL A 212 -6.80 31.68 -2.62
C VAL A 212 -5.75 31.78 -1.53
N ILE A 213 -4.91 30.74 -1.35
CA ILE A 213 -3.77 30.75 -0.42
C ILE A 213 -2.77 31.84 -0.81
N ASP A 214 -2.41 31.93 -2.10
CA ASP A 214 -1.49 32.96 -2.62
C ASP A 214 -2.01 34.37 -2.33
N LYS A 215 -3.28 34.65 -2.69
CA LYS A 215 -3.93 35.93 -2.37
C LYS A 215 -3.94 36.23 -0.87
N LYS A 216 -4.20 35.24 -0.02
CA LYS A 216 -4.19 35.43 1.45
C LYS A 216 -2.80 35.65 2.00
N ASN A 217 -1.76 35.09 1.38
CA ASN A 217 -0.36 35.38 1.71
C ASN A 217 0.03 36.81 1.29
N GLU A 218 -0.39 37.28 0.12
CA GLU A 218 -0.21 38.67 -0.31
C GLU A 218 -0.89 39.66 0.65
N GLU A 219 -2.17 39.43 0.99
CA GLU A 219 -2.92 40.21 1.98
C GLU A 219 -2.17 40.24 3.34
N LYS A 220 -1.69 39.09 3.83
CA LYS A 220 -0.91 38.99 5.07
C LYS A 220 0.38 39.82 5.01
N ILE A 221 1.14 39.77 3.91
CA ILE A 221 2.36 40.54 3.72
C ILE A 221 2.06 42.04 3.69
N SER A 222 0.99 42.47 3.00
CA SER A 222 0.59 43.88 2.98
C SER A 222 0.21 44.41 4.37
N LEU A 223 -0.60 43.67 5.13
CA LEU A 223 -0.99 44.03 6.50
C LEU A 223 0.21 44.05 7.44
N GLN A 224 1.14 43.10 7.33
CA GLN A 224 2.38 43.09 8.11
C GLN A 224 3.25 44.32 7.79
N SER A 225 3.29 44.76 6.52
CA SER A 225 3.96 46.01 6.12
C SER A 225 3.29 47.26 6.73
N GLU A 226 1.97 47.28 6.83
CA GLU A 226 1.20 48.38 7.41
C GLU A 226 1.38 48.44 8.94
N VAL A 227 1.31 47.31 9.63
CA VAL A 227 1.62 47.20 11.07
C VAL A 227 3.04 47.67 11.36
N SER A 228 4.02 47.39 10.50
CA SER A 228 5.39 47.89 10.68
C SER A 228 5.50 49.41 10.53
N LYS A 229 4.76 50.02 9.58
CA LYS A 229 4.68 51.48 9.42
C LYS A 229 4.01 52.14 10.63
N LEU A 230 2.88 51.60 11.09
CA LEU A 230 2.14 52.10 12.25
C LEU A 230 2.97 52.03 13.55
N ARG A 231 3.77 50.96 13.73
CA ARG A 231 4.73 50.87 14.84
C ARG A 231 5.82 51.94 14.76
N LYS A 232 6.29 52.28 13.55
CA LYS A 232 7.28 53.33 13.34
C LYS A 232 6.71 54.72 13.62
N SER A 233 5.53 55.05 13.08
CA SER A 233 4.89 56.35 13.33
C SER A 233 4.52 56.51 14.82
N LEU A 234 4.06 55.45 15.49
CA LEU A 234 3.81 55.47 16.93
C LEU A 234 5.08 55.77 17.74
N ALA A 235 6.22 55.20 17.35
CA ALA A 235 7.51 55.49 17.99
C ALA A 235 7.99 56.93 17.74
N GLU A 236 7.74 57.48 16.55
CA GLU A 236 8.02 58.88 16.20
C GLU A 236 7.15 59.85 17.03
N GLU A 237 5.85 59.58 17.15
CA GLU A 237 4.93 60.35 18.02
C GLU A 237 5.32 60.29 19.51
N TYR A 238 5.70 59.12 20.02
CA TYR A 238 6.23 59.01 21.40
C TYR A 238 7.48 59.86 21.62
N LEU A 239 8.37 59.96 20.61
CA LEU A 239 9.56 60.79 20.68
C LEU A 239 9.21 62.29 20.60
N HIS A 240 8.26 62.67 19.75
CA HIS A 240 7.72 64.03 19.71
C HIS A 240 7.13 64.45 21.06
N TYR A 241 6.28 63.61 21.66
CA TYR A 241 5.71 63.86 22.99
C TYR A 241 6.79 64.06 24.08
N LEU A 242 7.85 63.24 24.09
CA LEU A 242 8.97 63.42 25.02
C LEU A 242 9.68 64.76 24.79
N SER A 243 9.95 65.14 23.54
CA SER A 243 10.60 66.40 23.20
C SER A 243 9.76 67.63 23.61
N GLU A 244 8.43 67.58 23.40
CA GLU A 244 7.53 68.63 23.87
C GLU A 244 7.49 68.73 25.39
N ARG A 245 7.41 67.59 26.09
CA ARG A 245 7.39 67.56 27.56
C ARG A 245 8.64 68.22 28.13
N ASP A 246 9.80 67.95 27.54
CA ASP A 246 11.08 68.49 28.01
C ASP A 246 11.20 70.00 27.64
N ALA A 247 10.73 70.42 26.47
CA ALA A 247 10.63 71.85 26.11
C ALA A 247 9.69 72.64 27.04
N ARG A 248 8.51 72.08 27.38
CA ARG A 248 7.58 72.68 28.36
C ARG A 248 8.21 72.84 29.74
N LYS A 249 9.07 71.90 30.15
CA LYS A 249 9.81 71.97 31.42
C LYS A 249 10.82 73.14 31.44
N ILE A 250 11.47 73.43 30.32
CA ILE A 250 12.38 74.58 30.16
C ILE A 250 11.60 75.90 30.19
N LEU A 251 10.52 76.01 29.42
CA LEU A 251 9.68 77.22 29.42
C LEU A 251 9.09 77.54 30.81
N LEU A 252 8.81 76.50 31.62
CA LEU A 252 8.37 76.68 33.01
C LEU A 252 9.48 77.21 33.93
N SER A 253 10.75 76.83 33.73
CA SER A 253 11.86 77.45 34.48
C SER A 253 12.06 78.91 34.08
N ASP A 254 12.08 79.20 32.78
CA ASP A 254 12.32 80.54 32.24
C ASP A 254 11.23 81.53 32.69
N LEU A 255 9.96 81.09 32.68
CA LEU A 255 8.83 81.92 33.14
C LEU A 255 8.91 82.22 34.63
N ASN A 256 9.40 81.27 35.44
CA ASN A 256 9.64 81.50 36.87
C ASN A 256 10.80 82.50 37.07
N GLU A 257 11.89 82.38 36.31
CA GLU A 257 13.03 83.30 36.38
C GLU A 257 12.65 84.73 35.97
N LEU A 258 11.91 84.89 34.87
CA LEU A 258 11.34 86.19 34.45
C LEU A 258 10.38 86.78 35.49
N ARG A 259 9.69 85.94 36.26
CA ARG A 259 8.83 86.40 37.35
C ARG A 259 9.65 86.97 38.52
N TYR A 260 10.72 86.30 38.93
CA TYR A 260 11.65 86.84 39.93
C TYR A 260 12.27 88.17 39.46
N GLN A 261 12.75 88.24 38.21
CA GLN A 261 13.30 89.47 37.63
C GLN A 261 12.27 90.62 37.57
N ARG A 262 10.99 90.34 37.34
CA ARG A 262 9.92 91.35 37.35
C ARG A 262 9.61 91.83 38.76
N GLU A 263 9.55 90.93 39.74
CA GLU A 263 9.31 91.26 41.15
C GLU A 263 10.49 92.14 41.66
N ASP A 264 11.74 91.84 41.29
CA ASP A 264 12.91 92.68 41.57
C ASP A 264 12.86 94.06 40.88
N MET A 265 12.51 94.13 39.59
CA MET A 265 12.40 95.43 38.88
C MET A 265 11.27 96.32 39.43
N SER A 266 10.20 95.72 39.96
CA SER A 266 9.04 96.46 40.47
C SER A 266 9.35 97.30 41.71
N LEU A 267 10.44 96.99 42.42
CA LEU A 267 10.91 97.71 43.60
C LEU A 267 11.74 98.97 43.27
N ALA A 268 12.03 99.24 41.99
CA ALA A 268 13.10 100.16 41.58
C ALA A 268 12.68 101.41 40.77
N GLN A 269 11.39 101.68 40.52
CA GLN A 269 10.97 102.83 39.70
C GLN A 269 9.92 103.75 40.35
N SER A 270 10.20 105.06 40.34
CA SER A 270 9.28 106.13 40.70
C SER A 270 8.69 106.81 39.45
N PRO A 271 7.48 107.42 39.51
CA PRO A 271 6.80 107.89 38.30
C PRO A 271 7.19 109.33 37.95
N GLY A 272 7.82 109.53 36.78
CA GLY A 272 8.09 110.85 36.22
C GLY A 272 6.86 111.46 35.52
N ILE A 273 6.51 112.69 35.86
CA ILE A 273 5.34 113.43 35.34
C ILE A 273 5.78 114.35 34.20
N TRP A 274 5.17 114.21 33.01
CA TRP A 274 5.26 115.20 31.94
C TRP A 274 3.99 116.06 31.88
N GLY A 275 4.17 117.37 31.83
CA GLY A 275 3.09 118.34 31.91
C GLY A 275 2.58 118.80 30.54
N GLU A 276 1.29 118.58 30.30
CA GLU A 276 0.47 119.44 29.44
C GLU A 276 -0.69 119.99 30.30
N ASP A 277 -1.38 121.02 29.81
CA ASP A 277 -2.47 121.73 30.49
C ASP A 277 -3.43 120.75 31.21
N PRO A 278 -3.49 120.73 32.56
CA PRO A 278 -4.12 119.64 33.30
C PRO A 278 -5.63 119.52 33.04
N VAL A 279 -6.30 120.60 32.60
CA VAL A 279 -7.73 120.56 32.26
C VAL A 279 -7.94 120.03 30.85
N LYS A 280 -7.13 120.46 29.87
CA LYS A 280 -7.17 119.91 28.50
C LYS A 280 -6.71 118.46 28.45
N LEU A 281 -5.65 118.10 29.17
CA LEU A 281 -5.21 116.72 29.31
C LEU A 281 -6.28 115.89 30.00
N THR A 282 -6.83 116.31 31.15
CA THR A 282 -7.89 115.50 31.78
C THR A 282 -9.12 115.37 30.89
N LEU A 283 -9.49 116.37 30.08
CA LEU A 283 -10.57 116.22 29.11
C LEU A 283 -10.20 115.26 27.96
N ALA A 284 -9.06 115.46 27.30
CA ALA A 284 -8.63 114.66 26.15
C ALA A 284 -8.30 113.22 26.55
N LEU A 285 -7.63 113.02 27.69
CA LEU A 285 -7.30 111.72 28.28
C LEU A 285 -8.57 111.03 28.82
N LYS A 286 -9.59 111.78 29.27
CA LYS A 286 -10.93 111.23 29.56
C LYS A 286 -11.66 110.82 28.27
N MET A 287 -11.58 111.63 27.21
CA MET A 287 -12.19 111.33 25.91
C MET A 287 -11.55 110.10 25.27
N THR A 288 -10.20 110.05 25.20
CA THR A 288 -9.48 108.89 24.65
C THR A 288 -9.61 107.66 25.54
N ARG A 289 -9.70 107.78 26.87
CA ARG A 289 -10.09 106.65 27.73
C ARG A 289 -11.52 106.19 27.43
N GLN A 290 -12.46 107.10 27.22
CA GLN A 290 -13.85 106.73 26.88
C GLN A 290 -13.95 106.06 25.51
N ASP A 291 -13.29 106.60 24.49
CA ASP A 291 -13.25 106.03 23.13
C ASP A 291 -12.44 104.73 23.07
N LEU A 292 -11.37 104.61 23.87
CA LEU A 292 -10.66 103.34 24.04
C LEU A 292 -11.53 102.33 24.77
N THR A 293 -12.25 102.68 25.85
CA THR A 293 -13.19 101.74 26.47
C THR A 293 -14.35 101.38 25.55
N ARG A 294 -14.84 102.31 24.72
CA ARG A 294 -15.89 102.06 23.73
C ARG A 294 -15.38 101.08 22.67
N THR A 295 -14.25 101.36 22.04
CA THR A 295 -13.67 100.49 20.99
C THR A 295 -13.19 99.15 21.56
N GLN A 296 -12.69 99.10 22.80
CA GLN A 296 -12.37 97.86 23.50
C GLN A 296 -13.64 97.07 23.84
N MET A 297 -14.73 97.73 24.25
CA MET A 297 -16.04 97.10 24.43
C MET A 297 -16.58 96.58 23.10
N GLU A 298 -16.60 97.38 22.03
CA GLU A 298 -17.03 96.97 20.69
C GLU A 298 -16.19 95.82 20.15
N LEU A 299 -14.86 95.84 20.34
CA LEU A 299 -13.96 94.74 19.96
C LEU A 299 -14.22 93.49 20.81
N ASN A 300 -14.46 93.63 22.12
CA ASN A 300 -14.78 92.51 22.99
C ASN A 300 -16.17 91.94 22.69
N THR A 301 -17.15 92.78 22.36
CA THR A 301 -18.48 92.38 21.89
C THR A 301 -18.38 91.69 20.54
N MET A 302 -17.60 92.19 19.59
CA MET A 302 -17.32 91.51 18.32
C MET A 302 -16.62 90.16 18.55
N LYS A 303 -15.59 90.10 19.39
CA LYS A 303 -14.89 88.86 19.74
C LYS A 303 -15.77 87.85 20.48
N ALA A 304 -16.70 88.32 21.32
CA ALA A 304 -17.69 87.45 21.96
C ALA A 304 -18.75 86.97 20.96
N ASN A 305 -19.22 87.83 20.08
CA ASN A 305 -20.25 87.51 19.07
C ASN A 305 -19.72 86.60 17.94
N PHE A 306 -18.42 86.65 17.64
CA PHE A 306 -17.78 85.85 16.58
C PHE A 306 -16.80 84.79 17.10
N GLY A 307 -16.61 84.66 18.42
CA GLY A 307 -15.69 83.68 19.02
C GLY A 307 -16.13 82.23 18.78
N ASP A 308 -17.44 82.00 18.75
CA ASP A 308 -18.05 80.67 18.56
C ASP A 308 -18.53 80.43 17.11
N VAL A 309 -18.19 81.32 16.17
CA VAL A 309 -18.71 81.28 14.79
C VAL A 309 -17.67 80.71 13.82
N VAL A 310 -17.94 79.51 13.30
CA VAL A 310 -17.11 78.87 12.27
C VAL A 310 -17.22 79.65 10.94
N PRO A 311 -16.10 79.97 10.26
CA PRO A 311 -16.15 80.62 8.96
C PRO A 311 -16.93 79.78 7.94
N ARG A 312 -17.80 80.42 7.16
CA ARG A 312 -18.73 79.75 6.25
C ARG A 312 -18.05 78.76 5.27
N ARG A 313 -16.86 79.09 4.78
CA ARG A 313 -16.06 78.19 3.92
C ARG A 313 -15.70 76.90 4.63
N ASP A 314 -15.29 77.00 5.89
CA ASP A 314 -14.81 75.87 6.69
C ASP A 314 -16.00 75.03 7.15
N PHE A 315 -17.15 75.67 7.44
CA PHE A 315 -18.43 74.99 7.62
C PHE A 315 -18.87 74.22 6.36
N GLU A 316 -18.91 74.85 5.19
CA GLU A 316 -19.31 74.20 3.93
C GLU A 316 -18.34 73.05 3.55
N MET A 317 -17.04 73.19 3.87
CA MET A 317 -16.05 72.12 3.73
C MET A 317 -16.29 70.97 4.70
N GLN A 318 -16.50 71.25 5.99
CA GLN A 318 -16.80 70.27 7.03
C GLN A 318 -18.13 69.55 6.78
N GLU A 319 -19.14 70.26 6.28
CA GLU A 319 -20.44 69.68 5.90
C GLU A 319 -20.26 68.73 4.72
N LYS A 320 -19.45 69.09 3.72
CA LYS A 320 -19.10 68.18 2.63
C LYS A 320 -18.36 66.95 3.14
N THR A 321 -17.30 67.10 3.94
CA THR A 321 -16.55 65.94 4.46
C THR A 321 -17.41 65.04 5.34
N ASN A 322 -18.35 65.59 6.12
CA ASN A 322 -19.31 64.78 6.87
C ASN A 322 -20.29 64.02 5.96
N ARG A 323 -20.73 64.61 4.83
CA ARG A 323 -21.53 63.89 3.83
C ARG A 323 -20.72 62.78 3.16
N ASP A 324 -19.51 63.08 2.69
CA ASP A 324 -18.61 62.11 2.07
C ASP A 324 -18.28 60.94 3.03
N LEU A 325 -18.08 61.21 4.33
CA LEU A 325 -17.86 60.20 5.38
C LEU A 325 -19.14 59.40 5.72
N GLN A 326 -20.31 60.04 5.70
CA GLN A 326 -21.59 59.36 5.94
C GLN A 326 -21.88 58.35 4.82
N GLU A 327 -21.65 58.73 3.55
CA GLU A 327 -21.79 57.82 2.40
C GLU A 327 -20.83 56.62 2.50
N GLN A 328 -19.59 56.83 2.97
CA GLN A 328 -18.62 55.74 3.23
C GLN A 328 -19.04 54.83 4.39
N LEU A 329 -19.63 55.39 5.46
CA LEU A 329 -20.15 54.60 6.58
C LEU A 329 -21.37 53.76 6.17
N ASP A 330 -22.22 54.30 5.31
CA ASP A 330 -23.41 53.60 4.81
C ASP A 330 -23.03 52.52 3.80
N SER A 331 -22.02 52.74 2.92
CA SER A 331 -21.50 51.67 2.05
C SER A 331 -20.82 50.56 2.85
N LEU A 332 -19.94 50.91 3.80
CA LEU A 332 -19.25 49.91 4.64
C LEU A 332 -20.22 49.10 5.51
N ARG A 333 -21.35 49.71 5.91
CA ARG A 333 -22.44 48.99 6.61
C ARG A 333 -23.13 47.99 5.68
N ALA A 334 -23.39 48.35 4.42
CA ALA A 334 -23.97 47.43 3.45
C ALA A 334 -23.05 46.23 3.19
N ASP A 335 -21.75 46.48 2.97
CA ASP A 335 -20.72 45.45 2.79
C ASP A 335 -20.66 44.50 4.01
N TYR A 336 -20.69 45.05 5.24
CA TYR A 336 -20.71 44.26 6.47
C TYR A 336 -21.98 43.39 6.60
N GLU A 337 -23.14 43.91 6.20
CA GLU A 337 -24.38 43.13 6.17
C GLU A 337 -24.37 42.02 5.11
N GLU A 338 -23.68 42.22 3.98
CA GLU A 338 -23.50 41.19 2.95
C GLU A 338 -22.58 40.07 3.45
N VAL A 339 -21.37 40.41 3.93
CA VAL A 339 -20.42 39.44 4.51
C VAL A 339 -21.05 38.67 5.68
N ARG A 340 -21.88 39.31 6.49
CA ARG A 340 -22.62 38.62 7.57
C ARG A 340 -23.60 37.57 7.03
N LYS A 341 -24.32 37.86 5.95
CA LYS A 341 -25.25 36.91 5.31
C LYS A 341 -24.48 35.75 4.66
N GLU A 342 -23.38 36.03 3.97
CA GLU A 342 -22.49 35.00 3.41
C GLU A 342 -21.94 34.07 4.50
N HIS A 343 -21.49 34.63 5.63
CA HIS A 343 -21.00 33.85 6.77
C HIS A 343 -22.10 32.95 7.36
N GLU A 344 -23.33 33.45 7.50
CA GLU A 344 -24.45 32.67 8.01
C GLU A 344 -24.83 31.52 7.06
N ILE A 345 -24.81 31.75 5.74
CA ILE A 345 -25.02 30.71 4.72
C ILE A 345 -23.89 29.66 4.76
N LEU A 346 -22.63 30.10 4.87
CA LEU A 346 -21.47 29.20 4.94
C LEU A 346 -21.51 28.35 6.22
N LEU A 347 -21.94 28.92 7.34
CA LEU A 347 -22.12 28.20 8.61
C LEU A 347 -23.22 27.13 8.48
N GLN A 348 -24.34 27.44 7.82
CA GLN A 348 -25.40 26.47 7.54
C GLN A 348 -24.90 25.32 6.65
N LEU A 349 -24.14 25.63 5.59
CA LEU A 349 -23.57 24.63 4.68
C LEU A 349 -22.53 23.74 5.35
N HIS A 350 -21.68 24.30 6.22
CA HIS A 350 -20.76 23.52 7.05
C HIS A 350 -21.52 22.56 7.99
N MET A 351 -22.61 23.03 8.60
CA MET A 351 -23.46 22.23 9.49
C MET A 351 -24.25 21.13 8.76
N SER A 352 -24.57 21.27 7.47
CA SER A 352 -25.11 20.16 6.67
C SER A 352 -24.02 19.17 6.26
N THR A 353 -22.86 19.65 5.79
CA THR A 353 -21.73 18.80 5.39
C THR A 353 -21.22 17.92 6.53
N LEU A 354 -21.19 18.45 7.77
CA LEU A 354 -20.85 17.65 8.96
C LEU A 354 -21.87 16.52 9.22
N LYS A 355 -23.17 16.78 9.03
CA LYS A 355 -24.21 15.75 9.20
C LYS A 355 -24.14 14.68 8.12
N GLU A 356 -23.88 15.07 6.87
CA GLU A 356 -23.68 14.15 5.75
C GLU A 356 -22.46 13.26 6.00
N ARG A 357 -21.33 13.83 6.43
CA ARG A 357 -20.15 13.06 6.87
C ARG A 357 -20.50 12.03 7.95
N ASP A 358 -21.23 12.45 8.98
CA ASP A 358 -21.57 11.58 10.12
C ASP A 358 -22.55 10.47 9.71
N GLN A 359 -23.45 10.75 8.77
CA GLN A 359 -24.33 9.76 8.14
C GLN A 359 -23.52 8.74 7.32
N PHE A 360 -22.65 9.19 6.40
CA PHE A 360 -21.79 8.29 5.63
C PHE A 360 -20.85 7.46 6.52
N PHE A 361 -20.34 8.02 7.62
CA PHE A 361 -19.54 7.26 8.58
C PHE A 361 -20.35 6.16 9.28
N ALA A 362 -21.59 6.46 9.69
CA ALA A 362 -22.49 5.47 10.28
C ALA A 362 -22.88 4.38 9.26
N GLU A 363 -23.21 4.74 8.02
CA GLU A 363 -23.51 3.82 6.93
C GLU A 363 -22.31 2.91 6.61
N LEU A 364 -21.10 3.47 6.50
CA LEU A 364 -19.87 2.69 6.30
C LEU A 364 -19.64 1.70 7.46
N GLN A 365 -19.88 2.13 8.71
CA GLN A 365 -19.77 1.26 9.87
C GLN A 365 -20.83 0.14 9.84
N GLU A 366 -22.06 0.43 9.41
CA GLU A 366 -23.13 -0.58 9.28
C GLU A 366 -22.85 -1.57 8.13
N ILE A 367 -22.35 -1.09 6.98
CA ILE A 367 -21.91 -1.91 5.86
C ILE A 367 -20.74 -2.82 6.27
N GLN A 368 -19.75 -2.31 7.01
CA GLN A 368 -18.65 -3.11 7.55
C GLN A 368 -19.14 -4.21 8.51
N ARG A 369 -20.17 -3.93 9.34
CA ARG A 369 -20.76 -4.91 10.26
C ARG A 369 -21.59 -5.98 9.55
N THR A 370 -22.18 -5.67 8.40
CA THR A 370 -23.14 -6.54 7.69
C THR A 370 -22.53 -7.32 6.52
N SER A 371 -21.44 -6.84 5.90
CA SER A 371 -20.86 -7.46 4.69
C SER A 371 -20.20 -8.82 4.95
N THR A 372 -19.67 -9.05 6.16
CA THR A 372 -19.25 -10.37 6.62
C THR A 372 -19.54 -10.49 8.12
N PRO A 373 -20.43 -11.39 8.59
CA PRO A 373 -20.58 -11.63 10.02
C PRO A 373 -19.28 -12.19 10.57
N ARG A 374 -18.57 -11.41 11.39
CA ARG A 374 -17.33 -11.82 12.07
C ARG A 374 -17.60 -13.13 12.83
N PRO A 375 -16.70 -14.13 12.78
CA PRO A 375 -16.89 -15.37 13.50
C PRO A 375 -17.18 -15.11 14.98
N ASP A 376 -18.13 -15.85 15.53
CA ASP A 376 -18.47 -15.78 16.94
C ASP A 376 -17.46 -16.59 17.74
N TRP A 377 -16.38 -15.92 18.13
CA TRP A 377 -15.22 -16.50 18.81
C TRP A 377 -15.53 -17.11 20.18
N THR A 378 -16.67 -16.76 20.81
CA THR A 378 -17.11 -17.40 22.06
C THR A 378 -17.33 -18.91 21.88
N LYS A 379 -17.73 -19.34 20.68
CA LYS A 379 -17.92 -20.76 20.33
C LYS A 379 -16.63 -21.58 20.34
N CYS A 380 -15.46 -20.94 20.36
CA CYS A 380 -14.18 -21.64 20.40
C CYS A 380 -13.79 -22.06 21.83
N GLU A 381 -14.37 -21.43 22.86
CA GLU A 381 -14.15 -21.76 24.28
C GLU A 381 -14.51 -23.22 24.61
N ASP A 382 -15.58 -23.74 23.98
CA ASP A 382 -16.06 -25.12 24.15
C ASP A 382 -15.30 -26.16 23.30
N VAL A 383 -14.53 -25.71 22.30
CA VAL A 383 -13.91 -26.59 21.28
C VAL A 383 -12.40 -26.73 21.47
N VAL A 384 -11.73 -25.69 21.97
CA VAL A 384 -10.28 -25.70 22.18
C VAL A 384 -9.93 -26.50 23.43
N ALA A 385 -8.93 -27.39 23.31
CA ALA A 385 -8.45 -28.18 24.43
C ALA A 385 -7.92 -27.27 25.56
N GLY A 386 -8.44 -27.44 26.78
CA GLY A 386 -8.13 -26.56 27.91
C GLY A 386 -9.22 -25.54 28.25
N GLY A 387 -10.29 -25.43 27.44
CA GLY A 387 -11.50 -24.69 27.80
C GLY A 387 -11.38 -23.16 27.72
N PRO A 388 -12.36 -22.42 28.31
CA PRO A 388 -12.48 -20.96 28.16
C PRO A 388 -11.25 -20.21 28.65
N ASP A 389 -10.69 -20.58 29.80
CA ASP A 389 -9.52 -19.91 30.38
C ASP A 389 -8.31 -19.93 29.42
N ARG A 390 -8.07 -21.08 28.76
CA ARG A 390 -6.98 -21.21 27.77
C ARG A 390 -7.32 -20.46 26.48
N TRP A 391 -8.58 -20.46 26.04
CA TRP A 391 -8.98 -19.67 24.87
C TRP A 391 -8.84 -18.17 25.12
N HIS A 392 -9.21 -17.65 26.29
CA HIS A 392 -9.03 -16.25 26.65
C HIS A 392 -7.55 -15.83 26.61
N ILE A 393 -6.65 -16.62 27.20
CA ILE A 393 -5.19 -16.38 27.13
C ILE A 393 -4.69 -16.42 25.68
N LEU A 394 -5.18 -17.38 24.88
CA LEU A 394 -4.80 -17.48 23.47
C LEU A 394 -5.37 -16.37 22.58
N ALA A 395 -6.49 -15.75 22.98
CA ALA A 395 -7.21 -14.73 22.21
C ALA A 395 -6.90 -13.28 22.64
N GLU A 396 -6.29 -13.08 23.81
CA GLU A 396 -5.94 -11.76 24.33
C GLU A 396 -5.04 -10.98 23.36
N GLY A 397 -5.38 -9.71 23.12
CA GLY A 397 -4.67 -8.82 22.21
C GLY A 397 -4.82 -9.10 20.70
N LYS A 398 -5.42 -10.22 20.27
CA LYS A 398 -5.41 -10.66 18.87
C LYS A 398 -6.57 -10.14 18.02
N ASN A 399 -6.26 -9.86 16.75
CA ASN A 399 -7.25 -9.49 15.74
C ASN A 399 -8.00 -10.71 15.21
N SER A 400 -9.04 -10.50 14.38
CA SER A 400 -9.89 -11.61 13.92
C SER A 400 -9.21 -12.62 13.00
N ASP A 401 -8.13 -12.21 12.34
CA ASP A 401 -7.39 -13.01 11.36
C ASP A 401 -6.37 -13.89 12.10
N GLN A 402 -5.64 -13.29 13.03
CA GLN A 402 -4.76 -13.97 14.00
C GLN A 402 -5.52 -15.03 14.83
N LEU A 403 -6.79 -14.80 15.16
CA LEU A 403 -7.63 -15.81 15.83
C LEU A 403 -7.98 -17.01 14.93
N VAL A 404 -8.04 -16.84 13.60
CA VAL A 404 -8.16 -17.96 12.66
C VAL A 404 -6.90 -18.80 12.70
N ASP A 405 -5.72 -18.19 12.63
CA ASP A 405 -4.44 -18.91 12.65
C ASP A 405 -4.26 -19.70 13.95
N VAL A 406 -4.53 -19.07 15.11
CA VAL A 406 -4.49 -19.75 16.43
C VAL A 406 -5.46 -20.94 16.47
N LEU A 407 -6.68 -20.79 15.94
CA LEU A 407 -7.65 -21.89 15.89
C LEU A 407 -7.21 -23.02 14.94
N LEU A 408 -6.62 -22.69 13.79
CA LEU A 408 -6.07 -23.67 12.85
C LEU A 408 -4.88 -24.43 13.44
N GLU A 409 -4.04 -23.77 14.22
CA GLU A 409 -2.93 -24.39 14.94
C GLU A 409 -3.41 -25.35 16.04
N GLU A 410 -4.40 -24.95 16.84
CA GLU A 410 -4.97 -25.80 17.90
C GLU A 410 -5.72 -27.03 17.35
N ILE A 411 -6.53 -26.86 16.30
CA ILE A 411 -7.17 -27.98 15.60
C ILE A 411 -6.13 -28.87 14.92
N GLY A 412 -5.13 -28.26 14.29
CA GLY A 412 -4.03 -28.97 13.63
C GLY A 412 -3.18 -29.78 14.61
N GLU A 413 -2.94 -29.28 15.82
CA GLU A 413 -2.21 -29.99 16.86
C GLU A 413 -2.93 -31.28 17.27
N GLY A 414 -4.24 -31.20 17.49
CA GLY A 414 -5.07 -32.38 17.74
C GLY A 414 -4.96 -33.42 16.63
N LEU A 415 -5.14 -32.99 15.37
CA LEU A 415 -5.04 -33.86 14.20
C LEU A 415 -3.64 -34.45 13.99
N LEU A 416 -2.57 -33.70 14.30
CA LEU A 416 -1.20 -34.23 14.27
C LEU A 416 -0.98 -35.27 15.38
N ARG A 417 -1.49 -35.06 16.59
CA ARG A 417 -1.40 -36.03 17.69
C ARG A 417 -2.21 -37.32 17.42
N GLU A 418 -3.35 -37.22 16.73
CA GLU A 418 -4.13 -38.39 16.31
C GLU A 418 -3.44 -39.22 15.21
N LYS A 419 -2.61 -38.59 14.37
CA LYS A 419 -1.96 -39.24 13.23
C LYS A 419 -0.74 -40.07 13.66
N ASP A 420 -0.82 -41.39 13.57
CA ASP A 420 0.27 -42.30 13.95
C ASP A 420 1.45 -42.32 12.97
N SER A 421 1.24 -41.97 11.70
CA SER A 421 2.29 -42.01 10.68
C SER A 421 2.06 -41.07 9.51
N PHE A 422 3.17 -40.69 8.86
CA PHE A 422 3.22 -39.84 7.68
C PHE A 422 3.55 -40.68 6.43
N PRO A 423 2.90 -40.43 5.29
CA PRO A 423 3.36 -40.96 4.02
C PRO A 423 4.63 -40.22 3.59
N GLY A 424 5.64 -40.97 3.14
CA GLY A 424 6.84 -40.42 2.52
C GLY A 424 6.51 -39.65 1.24
N LEU A 425 7.22 -38.55 1.02
CA LEU A 425 7.07 -37.68 -0.15
C LEU A 425 7.79 -38.24 -1.39
N GLY A 426 8.78 -39.12 -1.20
CA GLY A 426 9.59 -39.74 -2.24
C GLY A 426 10.84 -38.95 -2.65
N TYR A 427 11.47 -39.37 -3.75
CA TYR A 427 12.82 -38.94 -4.16
C TYR A 427 12.85 -37.85 -5.26
N GLY A 428 11.75 -37.11 -5.46
CA GLY A 428 11.69 -36.03 -6.47
C GLY A 428 12.65 -34.86 -6.19
N GLU A 429 13.13 -34.21 -7.24
CA GLU A 429 14.08 -33.08 -7.12
C GLU A 429 13.52 -31.91 -6.30
N ALA A 430 12.22 -31.64 -6.41
CA ALA A 430 11.50 -30.62 -5.65
C ALA A 430 11.31 -30.94 -4.15
N ILE A 431 11.69 -32.14 -3.70
CA ILE A 431 11.58 -32.56 -2.29
C ILE A 431 12.93 -32.31 -1.61
N PRO A 432 12.97 -31.62 -0.45
CA PRO A 432 14.20 -31.40 0.31
C PRO A 432 14.90 -32.71 0.69
N THR A 433 16.24 -32.72 0.71
CA THR A 433 17.08 -33.89 0.99
C THR A 433 16.67 -34.61 2.27
N PHE A 434 16.47 -33.85 3.36
CA PHE A 434 16.06 -34.36 4.67
C PHE A 434 14.66 -35.00 4.74
N LEU A 435 13.85 -34.93 3.67
CA LEU A 435 12.54 -35.58 3.56
C LEU A 435 12.49 -36.68 2.47
N ARG A 436 13.58 -36.95 1.76
CA ARG A 436 13.58 -37.92 0.64
C ARG A 436 13.49 -39.36 1.15
N PHE A 437 12.27 -39.87 1.22
CA PHE A 437 11.95 -41.20 1.71
C PHE A 437 10.71 -41.76 0.99
N ASP A 438 10.79 -42.99 0.51
CA ASP A 438 9.64 -43.78 0.05
C ASP A 438 9.20 -44.74 1.16
N GLY A 439 7.93 -44.66 1.56
CA GLY A 439 7.33 -45.56 2.55
C GLY A 439 6.44 -44.84 3.54
N THR A 440 6.27 -45.43 4.73
CA THR A 440 5.51 -44.85 5.83
C THR A 440 6.45 -44.56 6.99
N VAL A 441 6.35 -43.37 7.56
CA VAL A 441 7.23 -42.84 8.60
C VAL A 441 6.44 -42.67 9.90
N GLU A 442 6.94 -43.16 11.03
CA GLU A 442 6.27 -43.02 12.33
C GLU A 442 6.22 -41.56 12.79
N ASN A 443 5.09 -41.12 13.32
CA ASN A 443 4.99 -39.84 14.01
C ASN A 443 5.44 -39.99 15.47
N LYS A 444 6.49 -39.27 15.87
CA LYS A 444 7.03 -39.33 17.24
C LYS A 444 6.22 -38.53 18.28
N LYS A 445 5.23 -37.73 17.83
CA LYS A 445 4.26 -36.99 18.67
C LYS A 445 4.86 -36.17 19.85
N PRO A 446 5.92 -35.36 19.62
CA PRO A 446 6.50 -34.52 20.66
C PRO A 446 5.54 -33.41 21.11
N THR A 447 5.82 -32.82 22.27
CA THR A 447 5.15 -31.57 22.70
C THR A 447 5.76 -30.34 22.03
N LYS A 448 5.01 -29.22 21.97
CA LYS A 448 5.51 -27.91 21.48
C LYS A 448 6.86 -27.54 22.09
N LYS A 449 6.97 -27.66 23.41
CA LYS A 449 8.20 -27.43 24.21
C LYS A 449 9.37 -28.33 23.80
N GLU A 450 9.13 -29.62 23.55
CA GLU A 450 10.18 -30.54 23.07
C GLU A 450 10.70 -30.15 21.68
N VAL A 451 9.80 -29.79 20.75
CA VAL A 451 10.20 -29.31 19.42
C VAL A 451 11.04 -28.05 19.55
N VAL A 452 10.58 -27.04 20.29
CA VAL A 452 11.32 -25.77 20.50
C VAL A 452 12.71 -26.02 21.09
N ASN A 453 12.83 -26.86 22.12
CA ASN A 453 14.12 -27.19 22.72
C ASN A 453 15.05 -27.88 21.73
N LEU A 454 14.53 -28.79 20.90
CA LEU A 454 15.30 -29.46 19.86
C LEU A 454 15.79 -28.49 18.76
N LEU A 455 14.96 -27.52 18.36
CA LEU A 455 15.35 -26.47 17.41
C LEU A 455 16.41 -25.52 18.02
N LYS A 456 16.27 -25.14 19.29
CA LYS A 456 17.27 -24.33 20.01
C LYS A 456 18.60 -25.07 20.14
N ASP A 457 18.59 -26.38 20.37
CA ASP A 457 19.80 -27.18 20.42
C ASP A 457 20.44 -27.37 19.04
N ALA A 458 19.64 -27.55 17.97
CA ALA A 458 20.13 -27.57 16.59
C ALA A 458 20.85 -26.25 16.23
N TRP A 459 20.27 -25.10 16.61
CA TRP A 459 20.92 -23.80 16.42
C TRP A 459 22.21 -23.65 17.23
N LYS A 460 22.27 -24.09 18.48
CA LYS A 460 23.51 -24.05 19.28
C LYS A 460 24.63 -24.88 18.64
N GLU A 461 24.30 -26.07 18.13
CA GLU A 461 25.28 -26.92 17.45
C GLU A 461 25.71 -26.31 16.11
N ARG A 462 24.78 -25.69 15.36
CA ARG A 462 25.08 -24.98 14.12
C ARG A 462 26.01 -23.78 14.30
N LEU A 463 25.79 -22.99 15.36
CA LEU A 463 26.62 -21.82 15.68
C LEU A 463 28.02 -22.20 16.19
N ALA A 464 28.22 -23.44 16.64
CA ALA A 464 29.50 -23.98 17.07
C ALA A 464 30.27 -24.72 15.93
N GLU A 465 29.67 -24.87 14.75
CA GLU A 465 30.22 -25.65 13.64
C GLU A 465 31.08 -24.79 12.71
N GLU A 466 32.37 -25.12 12.59
CA GLU A 466 33.32 -24.37 11.75
C GLU A 466 33.14 -24.67 10.24
N GLN A 467 32.68 -25.87 9.88
CA GLN A 467 32.46 -26.27 8.49
C GLN A 467 30.99 -26.13 8.09
N LYS A 468 30.67 -25.06 7.35
CA LYS A 468 29.32 -24.77 6.89
C LYS A 468 28.91 -25.66 5.71
N GLU A 469 28.43 -26.87 6.01
CA GLU A 469 27.58 -27.62 5.06
C GLU A 469 26.21 -26.94 4.89
N LYS A 470 25.36 -27.37 3.95
CA LYS A 470 24.03 -26.76 3.75
C LYS A 470 23.13 -27.00 4.96
N PHE A 471 22.33 -26.01 5.37
CA PHE A 471 21.44 -26.12 6.54
C PHE A 471 20.52 -27.35 6.51
N SER A 472 19.98 -27.72 5.34
CA SER A 472 19.13 -28.90 5.16
C SER A 472 19.85 -30.20 5.50
N ASP A 473 21.14 -30.27 5.17
CA ASP A 473 21.96 -31.47 5.29
C ASP A 473 22.52 -31.53 6.72
N PHE A 474 22.96 -30.38 7.27
CA PHE A 474 23.27 -30.20 8.70
C PHE A 474 22.12 -30.65 9.61
N PHE A 475 20.89 -30.20 9.34
CA PHE A 475 19.74 -30.53 10.17
C PHE A 475 19.46 -32.04 10.18
N PHE A 476 19.60 -32.72 9.03
CA PHE A 476 19.46 -34.17 8.97
C PHE A 476 20.60 -34.88 9.72
N ASN A 477 21.85 -34.45 9.52
CA ASN A 477 23.03 -34.97 10.22
C ASN A 477 22.94 -34.76 11.75
N PHE A 478 22.34 -33.66 12.20
CA PHE A 478 22.02 -33.42 13.61
C PHE A 478 21.00 -34.44 14.14
N LEU A 479 19.92 -34.72 13.40
CA LEU A 479 18.94 -35.74 13.80
C LEU A 479 19.54 -37.16 13.81
N GLU A 480 20.41 -37.51 12.87
CA GLU A 480 21.16 -38.76 12.90
C GLU A 480 22.10 -38.87 14.11
N ARG A 481 22.80 -37.78 14.47
CA ARG A 481 23.64 -37.71 15.68
C ARG A 481 22.83 -37.84 16.97
N ARG A 482 21.66 -37.20 17.06
CA ARG A 482 20.83 -37.14 18.29
C ARG A 482 19.97 -38.38 18.52
N PHE A 483 19.37 -38.94 17.46
CA PHE A 483 18.39 -40.04 17.56
C PHE A 483 18.83 -41.33 16.87
N GLY A 484 19.95 -41.32 16.15
CA GLY A 484 20.43 -42.44 15.36
C GLY A 484 19.77 -42.54 13.98
N PRO A 485 20.42 -43.20 13.01
CA PRO A 485 19.97 -43.23 11.61
C PRO A 485 18.64 -43.97 11.39
N GLY A 486 18.20 -44.81 12.35
CA GLY A 486 16.91 -45.50 12.29
C GLY A 486 15.71 -44.58 12.54
N ASP A 487 15.85 -43.60 13.44
CA ASP A 487 14.77 -42.69 13.85
C ASP A 487 14.91 -41.27 13.29
N ALA A 488 16.06 -40.90 12.73
CA ALA A 488 16.32 -39.56 12.18
C ALA A 488 15.27 -39.13 11.15
N MET A 489 14.89 -40.00 10.21
CA MET A 489 13.84 -39.71 9.22
C MET A 489 12.46 -39.54 9.87
N ALA A 490 12.16 -40.28 10.93
CA ALA A 490 10.92 -40.14 11.69
C ALA A 490 10.84 -38.82 12.44
N TRP A 491 11.95 -38.40 13.06
CA TRP A 491 12.07 -37.06 13.63
C TRP A 491 12.02 -35.96 12.58
N ALA A 492 12.66 -36.13 11.42
CA ALA A 492 12.65 -35.14 10.33
C ALA A 492 11.21 -34.83 9.86
N TYR A 493 10.42 -35.87 9.55
CA TYR A 493 9.01 -35.71 9.19
C TYR A 493 8.17 -35.13 10.33
N THR A 494 8.38 -35.62 11.56
CA THR A 494 7.62 -35.17 12.73
C THR A 494 7.87 -33.69 13.02
N ILE A 495 9.12 -33.25 13.05
CA ILE A 495 9.49 -31.84 13.28
C ILE A 495 8.99 -30.98 12.13
N PHE A 496 9.17 -31.43 10.88
CA PHE A 496 8.76 -30.68 9.70
C PHE A 496 7.25 -30.38 9.68
N GLU A 497 6.38 -31.34 10.00
CA GLU A 497 4.94 -31.09 10.07
C GLU A 497 4.55 -30.23 11.28
N ASN A 498 5.29 -30.29 12.40
CA ASN A 498 5.07 -29.38 13.54
C ASN A 498 5.42 -27.93 13.20
N ILE A 499 6.64 -27.65 12.68
CA ILE A 499 7.08 -26.28 12.38
C ILE A 499 6.33 -25.64 11.20
N LYS A 500 5.76 -26.47 10.32
CA LYS A 500 4.89 -26.05 9.21
C LYS A 500 3.48 -25.67 9.66
N LEU A 501 3.02 -26.26 10.77
CA LEU A 501 1.75 -25.96 11.41
C LEU A 501 1.84 -24.67 12.25
N PHE A 502 2.76 -24.62 13.22
CA PHE A 502 2.87 -23.53 14.19
C PHE A 502 3.63 -22.34 13.62
N ARG A 503 2.92 -21.49 12.88
CA ARG A 503 3.45 -20.27 12.25
C ARG A 503 3.46 -19.07 13.18
N SER A 504 2.56 -19.04 14.16
CA SER A 504 2.54 -18.01 15.21
C SER A 504 3.74 -18.14 16.17
N ASN A 505 4.48 -19.24 16.09
CA ASN A 505 5.66 -19.49 16.90
C ASN A 505 6.91 -18.97 16.16
N GLU A 506 7.57 -17.96 16.74
CA GLU A 506 8.73 -17.31 16.11
C GLU A 506 9.88 -18.30 15.86
N VAL A 507 10.23 -19.12 16.87
CA VAL A 507 11.34 -20.08 16.76
C VAL A 507 11.06 -21.13 15.68
N MET A 508 9.83 -21.65 15.61
CA MET A 508 9.46 -22.63 14.59
C MET A 508 9.34 -22.02 13.18
N SER A 509 8.77 -20.83 13.05
CA SER A 509 8.58 -20.17 11.77
C SER A 509 9.89 -19.68 11.15
N GLN A 510 10.81 -19.10 11.95
CA GLN A 510 12.16 -18.77 11.51
C GLN A 510 12.95 -20.03 11.11
N PHE A 511 12.91 -21.09 11.92
CA PHE A 511 13.57 -22.36 11.57
C PHE A 511 13.01 -22.96 10.27
N TYR A 512 11.69 -22.95 10.09
CA TYR A 512 11.04 -23.42 8.86
C TYR A 512 11.41 -22.55 7.65
N ALA A 513 11.53 -21.23 7.80
CA ALA A 513 11.93 -20.33 6.74
C ALA A 513 13.36 -20.64 6.25
N VAL A 514 14.31 -20.83 7.17
CA VAL A 514 15.70 -21.21 6.84
C VAL A 514 15.74 -22.62 6.24
N LEU A 515 15.07 -23.60 6.84
CA LEU A 515 15.04 -24.99 6.38
C LEU A 515 14.45 -25.16 4.97
N MET A 516 13.51 -24.29 4.59
CA MET A 516 12.91 -24.25 3.24
C MET A 516 13.62 -23.30 2.27
N GLY A 517 14.73 -22.66 2.66
CA GLY A 517 15.46 -21.73 1.80
C GLY A 517 14.70 -20.44 1.49
N LYS A 518 13.70 -20.07 2.30
CA LYS A 518 12.98 -18.79 2.22
C LYS A 518 13.69 -17.66 2.96
N MET A 519 14.71 -18.00 3.75
CA MET A 519 15.53 -17.09 4.53
C MET A 519 16.95 -17.66 4.62
N GLU A 520 17.96 -16.82 4.52
CA GLU A 520 19.35 -17.22 4.72
C GLU A 520 19.68 -17.34 6.23
N GLU A 521 20.60 -18.23 6.59
CA GLU A 521 21.07 -18.38 7.98
C GLU A 521 21.61 -17.06 8.57
N SER A 522 22.21 -16.22 7.73
CA SER A 522 22.74 -14.89 8.06
C SER A 522 21.68 -13.99 8.71
N VAL A 523 20.45 -13.99 8.19
CA VAL A 523 19.33 -13.17 8.68
C VAL A 523 19.01 -13.51 10.15
N TYR A 524 18.89 -14.81 10.45
CA TYR A 524 18.61 -15.28 11.81
C TYR A 524 19.78 -14.97 12.77
N ILE A 525 21.02 -15.19 12.32
CA ILE A 525 22.23 -14.89 13.10
C ILE A 525 22.28 -13.40 13.43
N ASN A 526 22.19 -12.52 12.42
CA ASN A 526 22.29 -11.07 12.58
C ASN A 526 21.14 -10.51 13.42
N HIS A 527 19.94 -11.09 13.36
CA HIS A 527 18.83 -10.73 14.25
C HIS A 527 19.12 -11.10 15.70
N LYS A 528 19.58 -12.32 16.00
CA LYS A 528 19.96 -12.72 17.36
C LYS A 528 21.19 -11.96 17.88
N GLU A 529 22.15 -11.59 17.03
CA GLU A 529 23.25 -10.69 17.36
C GLU A 529 22.76 -9.27 17.70
N THR A 530 21.80 -8.73 16.95
CA THR A 530 21.18 -7.42 17.23
C THR A 530 20.49 -7.42 18.60
N ILE A 531 19.74 -8.47 18.92
CA ILE A 531 19.13 -8.66 20.25
C ILE A 531 20.21 -8.74 21.35
N ALA A 532 21.28 -9.50 21.12
CA ALA A 532 22.38 -9.63 22.08
C ALA A 532 23.15 -8.32 22.29
N GLN A 533 23.36 -7.53 21.24
CA GLN A 533 23.94 -6.18 21.33
C GLN A 533 23.03 -5.26 22.15
N LEU A 534 21.73 -5.24 21.86
CA LEU A 534 20.77 -4.39 22.54
C LEU A 534 20.68 -4.70 24.04
N LEU A 535 20.64 -5.99 24.40
CA LEU A 535 20.71 -6.45 25.79
C LEU A 535 22.03 -6.03 26.46
N LYS A 536 23.16 -6.15 25.75
CA LYS A 536 24.49 -5.76 26.25
C LYS A 536 24.59 -4.25 26.49
N GLU A 537 24.01 -3.42 25.62
CA GLU A 537 23.96 -1.96 25.80
C GLU A 537 23.11 -1.57 27.02
N MET A 538 21.95 -2.23 27.21
CA MET A 538 21.11 -2.05 28.41
C MET A 538 21.83 -2.45 29.70
N THR A 539 22.49 -3.61 29.71
CA THR A 539 23.29 -4.06 30.87
C THR A 539 24.52 -3.18 31.11
N ALA A 540 25.07 -2.50 30.10
CA ALA A 540 26.17 -1.56 30.28
C ALA A 540 25.72 -0.23 30.96
N VAL A 541 24.47 0.19 30.74
CA VAL A 541 23.88 1.37 31.43
C VAL A 541 23.40 1.01 32.84
N ASP A 542 22.89 -0.22 33.05
CA ASP A 542 22.54 -0.79 34.36
C ASP A 542 23.81 -1.13 35.18
N SER A 543 24.48 -0.08 35.67
CA SER A 543 25.74 -0.19 36.44
C SER A 543 25.65 -1.02 37.73
N GLN A 544 24.43 -1.28 38.23
CA GLN A 544 24.18 -2.10 39.42
C GLN A 544 23.75 -3.53 39.05
N ASN A 545 23.50 -3.80 37.77
CA ASN A 545 23.04 -5.06 37.20
C ASN A 545 21.76 -5.58 37.88
N GLU A 546 20.86 -4.69 38.27
CA GLU A 546 19.59 -5.03 38.94
C GLU A 546 18.53 -5.53 37.95
N GLY A 547 18.67 -5.23 36.66
CA GLY A 547 17.72 -5.57 35.61
C GLY A 547 16.70 -4.48 35.29
N PHE A 548 16.89 -3.27 35.83
CA PHE A 548 15.97 -2.14 35.68
C PHE A 548 16.62 -0.96 34.95
N LEU A 549 15.85 -0.26 34.12
CA LEU A 549 16.29 0.98 33.46
C LEU A 549 15.20 2.07 33.51
N PRO A 550 15.59 3.35 33.61
CA PRO A 550 14.71 4.48 33.30
C PRO A 550 14.33 4.49 31.83
N MET A 551 13.09 4.88 31.55
CA MET A 551 12.54 4.93 30.19
C MET A 551 13.30 5.90 29.25
N GLU A 552 13.85 7.00 29.78
CA GLU A 552 14.67 7.94 29.01
C GLU A 552 15.97 7.28 28.49
N HIS A 553 16.59 6.40 29.29
CA HIS A 553 17.77 5.65 28.88
C HIS A 553 17.41 4.57 27.84
N PHE A 554 16.25 3.93 27.95
CA PHE A 554 15.75 2.99 26.93
C PHE A 554 15.54 3.68 25.57
N SER A 555 14.88 4.84 25.55
CA SER A 555 14.74 5.65 24.33
C SER A 555 16.09 6.06 23.74
N THR A 556 17.04 6.46 24.60
CA THR A 556 18.40 6.82 24.17
C THR A 556 19.14 5.65 23.53
N ILE A 557 19.07 4.46 24.14
CA ILE A 557 19.67 3.22 23.61
C ILE A 557 19.03 2.84 22.27
N LEU A 558 17.70 2.84 22.15
CA LEU A 558 17.03 2.51 20.89
C LEU A 558 17.44 3.45 19.75
N LYS A 559 17.55 4.76 20.02
CA LYS A 559 18.01 5.75 19.04
C LYS A 559 19.49 5.63 18.69
N SER A 560 20.35 5.16 19.61
CA SER A 560 21.76 4.90 19.30
C SER A 560 21.98 3.58 18.56
N THR A 561 21.19 2.54 18.87
CA THR A 561 21.26 1.22 18.21
C THR A 561 20.66 1.28 16.79
N PHE A 562 19.59 2.06 16.61
CA PHE A 562 18.82 2.14 15.37
C PHE A 562 18.70 3.57 14.81
N PRO A 563 19.81 4.19 14.37
CA PRO A 563 19.83 5.59 13.94
C PRO A 563 19.03 5.89 12.66
N LEU A 564 18.61 4.85 11.91
CA LEU A 564 17.81 4.98 10.69
C LEU A 564 16.30 4.79 10.90
N LYS A 565 15.86 4.33 12.08
CA LYS A 565 14.45 4.17 12.40
C LYS A 565 13.79 5.54 12.57
N LYS A 566 12.56 5.68 12.06
CA LYS A 566 11.74 6.88 12.28
C LYS A 566 11.35 6.98 13.76
N GLU A 567 11.08 8.21 14.22
CA GLU A 567 10.59 8.46 15.58
C GLU A 567 9.31 7.64 15.88
N GLU A 568 8.41 7.49 14.89
CA GLU A 568 7.21 6.63 14.98
C GLU A 568 7.55 5.16 15.25
N GLN A 569 8.60 4.61 14.60
CA GLN A 569 9.02 3.22 14.79
C GLN A 569 9.74 3.02 16.13
N ILE A 570 10.53 4.01 16.57
CA ILE A 570 11.10 4.02 17.92
C ILE A 570 9.97 4.07 18.95
N GLN A 571 8.94 4.88 18.72
CA GLN A 571 7.78 5.03 19.59
C GLN A 571 6.97 3.71 19.71
N GLU A 572 6.75 3.00 18.61
CA GLU A 572 6.16 1.65 18.65
C GLU A 572 7.01 0.65 19.47
N LEU A 573 8.35 0.71 19.38
CA LEU A 573 9.24 -0.13 20.18
C LEU A 573 9.20 0.25 21.67
N MET A 574 9.03 1.54 22.00
CA MET A 574 8.82 2.01 23.36
C MET A 574 7.52 1.43 23.94
N GLU A 575 6.42 1.51 23.18
CA GLU A 575 5.11 0.95 23.57
C GLU A 575 5.14 -0.56 23.73
N ALA A 576 5.78 -1.29 22.80
CA ALA A 576 6.00 -2.73 22.92
C ALA A 576 6.92 -3.12 24.10
N GLY A 577 7.78 -2.18 24.54
CA GLY A 577 8.57 -2.27 25.77
C GLY A 577 7.80 -1.94 27.06
N GLY A 578 6.50 -1.64 26.97
CA GLY A 578 5.64 -1.31 28.12
C GLY A 578 5.49 0.19 28.42
N TRP A 579 5.97 1.08 27.55
CA TRP A 579 5.76 2.51 27.72
C TRP A 579 4.28 2.90 27.54
N ASN A 580 3.83 3.84 28.36
CA ASN A 580 2.48 4.39 28.31
C ASN A 580 2.52 5.93 28.40
N PRO A 581 1.81 6.68 27.52
CA PRO A 581 1.79 8.16 27.54
C PRO A 581 1.32 8.78 28.86
N ASN A 582 0.55 8.02 29.66
CA ASN A 582 -0.04 8.46 30.92
C ASN A 582 0.74 7.97 32.16
N GLY A 583 1.83 7.23 31.98
CA GLY A 583 2.68 6.74 33.07
C GLY A 583 3.64 7.81 33.60
N SER A 584 4.23 7.59 34.77
CA SER A 584 5.32 8.44 35.26
C SER A 584 6.60 8.15 34.47
N ASN A 585 7.23 9.16 33.88
CA ASN A 585 8.57 9.03 33.24
C ASN A 585 9.69 8.52 34.18
N ILE A 586 9.40 8.40 35.48
CA ILE A 586 10.29 7.92 36.54
C ILE A 586 10.18 6.38 36.70
N ASP A 587 9.21 5.73 36.05
CA ASP A 587 8.97 4.30 36.18
C ASP A 587 10.14 3.49 35.63
N LEU A 588 10.90 2.89 36.55
CA LEU A 588 11.92 1.88 36.27
C LEU A 588 11.24 0.62 35.73
N PHE A 589 11.49 0.28 34.48
CA PHE A 589 10.97 -0.96 33.88
C PHE A 589 12.05 -2.06 33.89
N ASN A 590 11.61 -3.32 33.93
CA ASN A 590 12.50 -4.48 33.90
C ASN A 590 12.90 -4.80 32.45
N TYR A 591 14.07 -4.32 32.00
CA TYR A 591 14.51 -4.57 30.61
C TYR A 591 14.81 -6.04 30.34
N ARG A 592 15.17 -6.84 31.36
CA ARG A 592 15.44 -8.28 31.16
C ARG A 592 14.20 -9.05 30.76
N SER A 593 13.03 -8.64 31.25
CA SER A 593 11.76 -9.29 30.90
C SER A 593 11.48 -9.23 29.39
N LEU A 594 11.84 -8.13 28.71
CA LEU A 594 11.65 -7.94 27.26
C LEU A 594 12.35 -8.99 26.38
N PHE A 595 13.33 -9.73 26.93
CA PHE A 595 14.12 -10.74 26.22
C PHE A 595 13.88 -12.16 26.72
N VAL A 596 12.84 -12.37 27.55
CA VAL A 596 12.44 -13.71 27.98
C VAL A 596 11.67 -14.38 26.84
N GLU A 597 12.15 -15.55 26.42
CA GLU A 597 11.40 -16.46 25.56
C GLU A 597 10.63 -17.45 26.46
N SER A 598 9.36 -17.69 26.17
CA SER A 598 8.56 -18.67 26.92
C SER A 598 9.09 -20.09 26.76
N ASP A 599 8.64 -20.99 27.64
CA ASP A 599 8.88 -22.44 27.55
C ASP A 599 8.43 -23.05 26.20
N GLU A 600 7.46 -22.41 25.54
CA GLU A 600 6.97 -22.79 24.21
C GLU A 600 7.60 -21.94 23.08
N GLY A 601 8.65 -21.17 23.34
CA GLY A 601 9.38 -20.43 22.30
C GLY A 601 8.63 -19.21 21.74
N GLN A 602 7.69 -18.65 22.48
CA GLN A 602 7.11 -17.34 22.17
C GLN A 602 7.98 -16.26 22.82
N SER A 603 8.48 -15.31 22.02
CA SER A 603 9.18 -14.12 22.50
C SER A 603 8.19 -13.07 23.02
N GLU A 604 8.64 -12.17 23.90
CA GLU A 604 7.83 -11.01 24.30
C GLU A 604 7.46 -10.10 23.11
N PRO A 605 6.37 -9.29 23.21
CA PRO A 605 5.94 -8.38 22.16
C PRO A 605 7.03 -7.43 21.64
N PHE A 606 7.96 -7.02 22.51
CA PHE A 606 9.09 -6.19 22.12
C PHE A 606 10.00 -6.83 21.05
N VAL A 607 10.36 -8.11 21.24
CA VAL A 607 11.22 -8.84 20.29
C VAL A 607 10.45 -9.15 19.00
N GLN A 608 9.16 -9.51 19.10
CA GLN A 608 8.29 -9.69 17.93
C GLN A 608 8.23 -8.40 17.11
N LYS A 609 8.03 -7.24 17.76
CA LYS A 609 7.93 -5.94 17.09
C LYS A 609 9.25 -5.50 16.46
N LEU A 610 10.39 -5.84 17.07
CA LEU A 610 11.71 -5.63 16.48
C LEU A 610 11.89 -6.43 15.18
N TRP A 611 11.43 -7.68 15.17
CA TRP A 611 11.44 -8.55 13.99
C TRP A 611 10.48 -8.08 12.88
N GLU A 612 9.25 -7.70 13.23
CA GLU A 612 8.28 -7.10 12.31
C GLU A 612 8.86 -5.88 11.60
N GLN A 613 9.39 -4.91 12.35
CA GLN A 613 9.96 -3.70 11.77
C GLN A 613 11.17 -3.96 10.87
N TYR A 614 12.02 -4.95 11.19
CA TYR A 614 13.12 -5.35 10.30
C TYR A 614 12.58 -5.89 8.96
N MET A 615 11.54 -6.72 9.00
CA MET A 615 10.92 -7.26 7.79
C MET A 615 10.22 -6.17 6.95
N ASP A 616 9.54 -5.23 7.60
CA ASP A 616 8.91 -4.09 6.93
C ASP A 616 9.95 -3.13 6.30
N GLU A 617 11.04 -2.85 7.00
CA GLU A 617 12.16 -2.03 6.50
C GLU A 617 12.86 -2.66 5.31
N LYS A 618 13.06 -3.99 5.36
CA LYS A 618 13.62 -4.78 4.26
C LYS A 618 12.71 -4.78 3.03
N GLU A 619 11.42 -5.06 3.21
CA GLU A 619 10.44 -5.05 2.11
C GLU A 619 10.34 -3.64 1.49
N ALA A 620 10.32 -2.58 2.30
CA ALA A 620 10.35 -1.20 1.81
C ALA A 620 11.62 -0.90 0.99
N TYR A 621 12.80 -1.30 1.47
CA TYR A 621 14.08 -1.12 0.75
C TYR A 621 14.09 -1.88 -0.59
N LEU A 622 13.61 -3.13 -0.62
CA LEU A 622 13.49 -3.92 -1.83
C LEU A 622 12.44 -3.36 -2.81
N GLN A 623 11.37 -2.74 -2.30
CA GLN A 623 10.40 -2.01 -3.13
C GLN A 623 10.97 -0.74 -3.75
N GLU A 624 11.85 -0.01 -3.06
CA GLU A 624 12.60 1.12 -3.63
C GLU A 624 13.56 0.64 -4.73
N LEU A 625 14.35 -0.40 -4.47
CA LEU A 625 15.25 -1.01 -5.46
C LEU A 625 14.51 -1.47 -6.72
N LYS A 626 13.33 -2.07 -6.55
CA LYS A 626 12.45 -2.49 -7.66
C LYS A 626 11.87 -1.31 -8.44
N GLN A 627 11.67 -0.14 -7.82
CA GLN A 627 11.24 1.06 -8.53
C GLN A 627 12.37 1.61 -9.42
N GLU A 628 13.60 1.64 -8.91
CA GLU A 628 14.79 2.09 -9.63
C GLU A 628 15.14 1.16 -10.82
N LEU A 629 15.08 -0.16 -10.61
CA LEU A 629 15.34 -1.17 -11.65
C LEU A 629 14.20 -1.35 -12.68
N GLY A 630 13.05 -0.72 -12.45
CA GLY A 630 11.88 -0.80 -13.32
C GLY A 630 10.87 -1.91 -12.97
N GLN A 631 9.63 -1.74 -13.42
CA GLN A 631 8.49 -2.56 -12.96
C GLN A 631 8.32 -3.91 -13.69
N GLU A 632 9.06 -4.16 -14.77
CA GLU A 632 8.91 -5.36 -15.60
C GLU A 632 9.64 -6.59 -15.03
N LEU A 633 8.94 -7.41 -14.24
CA LEU A 633 9.47 -8.58 -13.54
C LEU A 633 10.26 -9.58 -14.40
N TYR A 634 9.97 -9.66 -15.70
CA TYR A 634 10.61 -10.58 -16.64
C TYR A 634 11.80 -9.97 -17.40
N HIS A 635 12.13 -8.69 -17.16
CA HIS A 635 13.28 -8.04 -17.77
C HIS A 635 14.60 -8.64 -17.27
N GLU A 636 15.59 -8.75 -18.15
CA GLU A 636 16.94 -9.19 -17.79
C GLU A 636 17.78 -8.00 -17.33
N ILE A 637 18.27 -8.07 -16.10
CA ILE A 637 19.09 -7.05 -15.47
C ILE A 637 20.55 -7.50 -15.49
N ALA A 638 21.41 -6.60 -15.95
CA ALA A 638 22.86 -6.74 -15.91
C ALA A 638 23.41 -6.41 -14.52
N LEU A 639 24.58 -6.97 -14.18
CA LEU A 639 25.22 -6.79 -12.88
C LEU A 639 25.52 -5.31 -12.58
N GLY A 640 26.05 -4.57 -13.55
CA GLY A 640 26.35 -3.13 -13.41
C GLY A 640 25.11 -2.31 -13.07
N LYS A 641 23.97 -2.57 -13.73
CA LYS A 641 22.69 -1.89 -13.42
C LYS A 641 22.19 -2.14 -12.00
N LEU A 642 22.47 -3.32 -11.43
CA LEU A 642 22.15 -3.59 -10.02
C LEU A 642 23.08 -2.80 -9.08
N ARG A 643 24.39 -2.71 -9.41
CA ARG A 643 25.34 -1.89 -8.65
C ARG A 643 24.94 -0.41 -8.65
N GLU A 644 24.66 0.14 -9.83
CA GLU A 644 24.17 1.52 -10.02
C GLU A 644 22.90 1.76 -9.19
N ALA A 645 21.87 0.91 -9.33
CA ALA A 645 20.62 1.09 -8.60
C ALA A 645 20.78 1.00 -7.08
N LEU A 646 21.62 0.08 -6.57
CA LEU A 646 21.92 -0.02 -5.13
C LEU A 646 22.62 1.24 -4.60
N MET A 647 23.59 1.77 -5.35
CA MET A 647 24.31 3.01 -5.00
C MET A 647 23.42 4.25 -5.12
N ASN A 648 22.48 4.29 -6.07
CA ASN A 648 21.51 5.38 -6.21
C ASN A 648 20.56 5.43 -4.99
N ILE A 649 20.01 4.28 -4.57
CA ILE A 649 19.06 4.24 -3.46
C ILE A 649 19.73 4.33 -2.08
N ASP A 650 20.99 3.89 -1.96
CA ASP A 650 21.80 3.95 -0.74
C ASP A 650 23.26 4.36 -1.01
N PRO A 651 23.54 5.67 -1.13
CA PRO A 651 24.90 6.17 -1.39
C PRO A 651 25.90 5.94 -0.24
N SER A 652 25.46 5.38 0.89
CA SER A 652 26.30 5.06 2.04
C SER A 652 26.80 3.62 2.06
N LEU A 653 26.30 2.80 1.13
CA LEU A 653 26.59 1.37 1.05
C LEU A 653 28.08 1.14 0.81
N ASP A 654 28.75 0.44 1.72
CA ASP A 654 30.18 0.15 1.55
C ASP A 654 30.41 -0.91 0.46
N THR A 655 31.60 -0.89 -0.14
CA THR A 655 31.95 -1.76 -1.28
C THR A 655 31.91 -3.26 -0.92
N GLN A 656 32.06 -3.65 0.34
CA GLN A 656 32.00 -5.06 0.75
C GLN A 656 30.54 -5.52 0.85
N THR A 657 29.67 -4.70 1.44
CA THR A 657 28.23 -4.96 1.50
C THR A 657 27.58 -4.93 0.11
N LEU A 658 27.94 -3.96 -0.75
CA LEU A 658 27.51 -3.91 -2.16
C LEU A 658 27.83 -5.22 -2.88
N ASN A 659 29.10 -5.64 -2.83
CA ASN A 659 29.54 -6.87 -3.50
C ASN A 659 28.88 -8.12 -2.90
N THR A 660 28.55 -8.11 -1.60
CA THR A 660 27.77 -9.19 -0.97
C THR A 660 26.36 -9.27 -1.56
N TYR A 661 25.63 -8.15 -1.63
CA TYR A 661 24.27 -8.13 -2.21
C TYR A 661 24.26 -8.52 -3.69
N VAL A 662 25.23 -8.03 -4.46
CA VAL A 662 25.39 -8.40 -5.88
C VAL A 662 25.75 -9.89 -6.04
N SER A 663 26.64 -10.43 -5.19
CA SER A 663 26.98 -11.86 -5.18
C SER A 663 25.76 -12.75 -4.93
N GLN A 664 24.91 -12.37 -3.98
CA GLN A 664 23.69 -13.08 -3.62
C GLN A 664 22.62 -12.98 -4.72
N ALA A 665 22.43 -11.79 -5.30
CA ALA A 665 21.50 -11.55 -6.41
C ALA A 665 21.82 -12.40 -7.65
N PHE A 666 23.09 -12.52 -8.02
CA PHE A 666 23.52 -13.25 -9.23
C PHE A 666 23.96 -14.70 -8.97
N GLN A 667 24.20 -15.10 -7.72
CA GLN A 667 24.82 -16.38 -7.32
C GLN A 667 26.23 -16.56 -7.90
N VAL A 668 27.02 -15.49 -7.88
CA VAL A 668 28.44 -15.46 -8.30
C VAL A 668 29.30 -15.26 -7.06
N PRO A 669 30.39 -16.03 -6.82
CA PRO A 669 31.28 -15.82 -5.68
C PRO A 669 31.83 -14.39 -5.65
N VAL A 670 31.97 -13.79 -4.46
CA VAL A 670 32.51 -12.42 -4.30
C VAL A 670 33.91 -12.26 -4.93
N THR A 671 34.71 -13.32 -4.95
CA THR A 671 36.04 -13.36 -5.60
C THR A 671 36.01 -13.31 -7.12
N ASP A 672 34.86 -13.64 -7.72
CA ASP A 672 34.69 -13.84 -9.16
C ASP A 672 33.83 -12.71 -9.77
N LEU A 673 33.44 -11.72 -8.95
CA LEU A 673 32.77 -10.52 -9.41
C LEU A 673 33.74 -9.63 -10.22
N PRO A 674 33.29 -9.03 -11.33
CA PRO A 674 34.08 -8.01 -12.04
C PRO A 674 34.39 -6.81 -11.15
N GLU A 675 35.53 -6.17 -11.37
CA GLU A 675 35.87 -4.91 -10.70
C GLU A 675 34.99 -3.76 -11.22
N GLU A 676 34.75 -2.77 -10.36
CA GLU A 676 33.89 -1.62 -10.66
C GLU A 676 34.46 -0.82 -11.84
N GLY A 677 33.72 -0.75 -12.94
CA GLY A 677 34.17 -0.15 -14.21
C GLY A 677 34.57 -1.15 -15.31
N GLU A 678 34.50 -2.47 -15.08
CA GLU A 678 34.63 -3.48 -16.14
C GLU A 678 33.32 -3.69 -16.92
N GLU A 679 32.78 -2.62 -17.53
CA GLU A 679 31.45 -2.56 -18.16
C GLU A 679 31.12 -3.79 -19.04
N GLU A 680 32.03 -4.22 -19.93
CA GLU A 680 31.79 -5.38 -20.82
C GLU A 680 31.55 -6.70 -20.07
N LYS A 681 32.15 -6.89 -18.89
CA LYS A 681 31.94 -8.10 -18.06
C LYS A 681 30.70 -7.98 -17.19
N GLU A 682 30.47 -6.79 -16.62
CA GLU A 682 29.26 -6.49 -15.84
C GLU A 682 27.99 -6.63 -16.68
N GLU A 683 28.03 -6.20 -17.95
CA GLU A 683 26.92 -6.35 -18.87
C GLU A 683 26.80 -7.78 -19.44
N GLY A 684 27.84 -8.60 -19.33
CA GLY A 684 27.81 -10.02 -19.71
C GLY A 684 27.03 -10.91 -18.73
N ILE A 685 26.94 -10.53 -17.45
CA ILE A 685 26.23 -11.30 -16.41
C ILE A 685 24.81 -10.74 -16.26
N LYS A 686 23.81 -11.48 -16.78
CA LYS A 686 22.39 -11.09 -16.74
C LYS A 686 21.53 -12.12 -16.02
N THR A 687 20.50 -11.65 -15.31
CA THR A 687 19.49 -12.49 -14.64
C THR A 687 18.14 -11.75 -14.63
N LYS A 688 17.02 -12.47 -14.58
CA LYS A 688 15.68 -11.86 -14.53
C LYS A 688 15.48 -11.07 -13.25
N LEU A 689 14.86 -9.88 -13.33
CA LEU A 689 14.52 -9.04 -12.18
C LEU A 689 13.81 -9.83 -11.08
N GLN A 690 12.79 -10.63 -11.42
CA GLN A 690 12.08 -11.46 -10.44
C GLN A 690 13.04 -12.34 -9.62
N THR A 691 13.98 -13.03 -10.27
CA THR A 691 14.94 -13.92 -9.61
C THR A 691 15.96 -13.16 -8.76
N VAL A 692 16.37 -11.96 -9.18
CA VAL A 692 17.20 -11.05 -8.38
C VAL A 692 16.46 -10.65 -7.10
N MET A 693 15.22 -10.18 -7.21
CA MET A 693 14.41 -9.77 -6.05
C MET A 693 14.11 -10.93 -5.11
N GLU A 694 13.78 -12.11 -5.63
CA GLU A 694 13.57 -13.33 -4.84
C GLU A 694 14.82 -13.72 -4.03
N ARG A 695 16.02 -13.60 -4.61
CA ARG A 695 17.28 -13.91 -3.92
C ARG A 695 17.62 -12.85 -2.85
N LEU A 696 17.42 -11.57 -3.15
CA LEU A 696 17.64 -10.47 -2.20
C LEU A 696 16.64 -10.49 -1.03
N LEU A 697 15.40 -10.96 -1.26
CA LEU A 697 14.40 -11.16 -0.21
C LEU A 697 14.78 -12.27 0.78
N VAL A 698 15.50 -13.30 0.31
CA VAL A 698 16.00 -14.41 1.15
C VAL A 698 17.24 -14.01 1.96
N ALA A 699 18.16 -13.25 1.37
CA ALA A 699 19.42 -12.78 1.97
C ALA A 699 19.25 -11.64 3.00
N ASP A 700 20.26 -11.35 3.83
CA ASP A 700 20.22 -10.20 4.76
C ASP A 700 20.48 -8.84 4.08
N THR A 701 19.47 -8.36 3.36
CA THR A 701 19.47 -7.05 2.69
C THR A 701 18.85 -5.98 3.60
N ARG A 702 19.60 -4.90 3.84
CA ARG A 702 19.14 -3.75 4.64
C ARG A 702 19.76 -2.45 4.14
N ARG A 703 19.08 -1.34 4.42
CA ARG A 703 19.59 0.02 4.21
C ARG A 703 20.68 0.33 5.26
N MET A 704 21.79 0.91 4.81
CA MET A 704 22.98 1.22 5.64
C MET A 704 23.05 2.69 6.03
N GLY A 705 22.34 3.59 5.34
CA GLY A 705 22.34 5.02 5.65
C GLY A 705 21.05 5.77 5.33
N PRO A 706 21.01 7.08 5.63
CA PRO A 706 19.83 7.90 5.39
C PRO A 706 19.51 7.97 3.90
N ARG A 707 18.22 8.04 3.58
CA ARG A 707 17.74 8.16 2.21
C ARG A 707 18.34 9.43 1.58
N GLY A 708 19.05 9.29 0.46
CA GLY A 708 19.54 10.44 -0.29
C GLY A 708 18.36 11.33 -0.69
N GLU A 709 18.39 12.60 -0.31
CA GLU A 709 17.47 13.57 -0.91
C GLU A 709 17.83 13.67 -2.40
N PRO A 710 16.86 13.50 -3.33
CA PRO A 710 17.15 13.68 -4.74
C PRO A 710 17.61 15.13 -4.95
N GLU A 711 18.77 15.32 -5.59
CA GLU A 711 19.28 16.66 -5.87
C GLU A 711 18.19 17.50 -6.56
N PRO A 712 17.93 18.74 -6.09
CA PRO A 712 16.94 19.59 -6.71
C PRO A 712 17.39 19.95 -8.12
N THR A 713 16.78 19.29 -9.11
CA THR A 713 17.00 19.54 -10.54
C THR A 713 16.83 21.03 -10.81
N SER A 714 17.94 21.69 -11.13
CA SER A 714 18.04 23.14 -11.37
C SER A 714 17.71 23.54 -12.80
#